data_AF-A0A496PUF2-F1
#
_entry.id   AF-A0A496PUF2-F1
#
_cell.length_a   1.000
_cell.length_b   1.000
_cell.length_c   1.000
_cell.angle_alpha   90.00
_cell.angle_beta   90.00
_cell.angle_gamma   90.00
#
_symmetry.space_group_name_H-M   'P 1'
#
loop_
_entity.id
_entity.type
_entity.pdbx_description
1 polymer ?
#
loop_
_entity_poly.entity_id
_entity_poly.type
_entity_poly.pdbx_seq_one_letter_code
_entity_poly.pdbx_strand_id
1 'polypeptide(L)'
;MICIPEEPLDRFFARRWFMARIPKDELERLKRETDLAALVRSRGVELRKHGGSDLIGRCIFHDDHEPSLVVSPGKNLFHCLGCGAAGSVVDWVMKTEGVSFRHAVELLREGSSSLAASDSPRKRTTVRRLPCPVELEAPDAELLGQVVDYYHETLRGDAAGLAFLERRGLAHPEVVDRFSLGLANRTLGLRLPEKGRKAGAELRRRLQTLGVIRASGHEHLNGCLTIPVLDEAGRVGEVYGRRVSDHDGRPGHLYLPGPHRGVFNLAALRDSKEVILCEALLDALTFWVAGFPNVTSSFGTNGFTDEMLEAMNAYGTERVLIAYDRDESGDRAAAKLSERLAAEGITSYRVLFPRGMDANAYALKVTPADQSLAVLLRSAEYLVGPLPVVRAPLSEENARGVEGGSNGREGVSGSQGMAEGDRGRDQQREDAPAGSDQRSQDQGLTRTTEHGQRTTPIASPVQPPPRLEVPAEVKDNEVVISLGDRRWRIRGLQKNMSYEQLRVNVLLSRPGADAFHVDTFDLYSARQRALFVKQAATELGAKPEEVKGDLGRVLLKLEQLQDSQIREALKPKQETVTISPEERAEALALLEDPELLERIVSDLERCGVVGEQTNKLVGYLAAVSRKLTEPLAVLVQSSSAAGKSALMNAVLSLMPSEERVQYSAMTGQSLFYMGEADLKHKILAIAEEEGAERASYALKLLQSEGELTIA
;
A
#
# COMPACT_ATOMS: atom_id res chain seq x y z
N MET A 1 -24.92 38.91 -17.93
CA MET A 1 -25.32 38.44 -16.60
C MET A 1 -26.24 37.24 -16.81
N ILE A 2 -25.67 36.04 -16.85
CA ILE A 2 -26.41 34.77 -16.98
C ILE A 2 -26.08 33.98 -15.71
N CYS A 3 -27.08 33.81 -14.85
CA CYS A 3 -26.96 33.06 -13.61
C CYS A 3 -26.92 31.55 -13.91
N ILE A 4 -25.92 30.87 -13.37
CA ILE A 4 -25.87 29.40 -13.27
C ILE A 4 -26.21 29.07 -11.80
N PRO A 5 -27.19 28.20 -11.52
CA PRO A 5 -27.52 27.85 -10.14
C PRO A 5 -26.49 26.86 -9.56
N GLU A 6 -25.98 27.17 -8.38
CA GLU A 6 -25.24 26.23 -7.53
C GLU A 6 -26.21 25.24 -6.87
N GLU A 7 -25.99 23.94 -7.08
CA GLU A 7 -26.51 22.90 -6.19
C GLU A 7 -25.34 22.18 -5.49
N PRO A 8 -25.44 21.82 -4.20
CA PRO A 8 -24.33 21.22 -3.45
C PRO A 8 -24.17 19.73 -3.76
N LEU A 9 -22.92 19.31 -4.00
CA LEU A 9 -22.44 17.95 -4.30
C LEU A 9 -22.68 16.89 -3.20
N ASP A 10 -23.32 17.23 -2.08
CA ASP A 10 -23.31 16.42 -0.87
C ASP A 10 -24.43 15.36 -0.79
N ARG A 11 -25.26 15.25 -1.83
CA ARG A 11 -26.42 14.31 -1.85
C ARG A 11 -26.28 13.08 -2.74
N PHE A 12 -25.22 12.98 -3.55
CA PHE A 12 -25.02 11.82 -4.43
C PHE A 12 -24.25 10.66 -3.76
N PHE A 13 -23.40 10.92 -2.77
CA PHE A 13 -22.52 9.90 -2.17
C PHE A 13 -23.11 9.17 -0.95
N ALA A 14 -24.08 9.76 -0.24
CA ALA A 14 -24.56 9.24 1.05
C ALA A 14 -25.53 8.03 0.97
N ARG A 15 -25.84 7.51 -0.23
CA ARG A 15 -26.83 6.41 -0.40
C ARG A 15 -26.28 5.10 -0.98
N ARG A 16 -24.97 4.94 -1.14
CA ARG A 16 -24.38 3.71 -1.70
C ARG A 16 -23.30 3.06 -0.84
N TRP A 17 -23.35 3.30 0.47
CA TRP A 17 -22.48 2.64 1.45
C TRP A 17 -23.24 1.56 2.23
N PHE A 18 -23.45 0.42 1.60
CA PHE A 18 -23.58 -0.86 2.31
C PHE A 18 -22.74 -1.90 1.55
N MET A 19 -21.61 -2.27 2.15
CA MET A 19 -20.75 -3.36 1.69
C MET A 19 -21.50 -4.69 1.78
N ALA A 20 -22.08 -5.18 0.69
CA ALA A 20 -22.72 -6.48 0.69
C ALA A 20 -21.70 -7.59 0.38
N ARG A 21 -21.05 -8.10 1.43
CA ARG A 21 -20.61 -9.51 1.44
C ARG A 21 -21.87 -10.36 1.26
N ILE A 22 -21.91 -11.28 0.29
CA ILE A 22 -23.07 -12.19 0.14
C ILE A 22 -23.22 -12.95 1.47
N PRO A 23 -24.32 -12.76 2.23
CA PRO A 23 -24.52 -13.45 3.49
C PRO A 23 -24.53 -14.96 3.26
N LYS A 24 -23.82 -15.72 4.11
CA LYS A 24 -23.73 -17.18 3.97
C LYS A 24 -25.12 -17.83 3.98
N ASP A 25 -26.02 -17.32 4.81
CA ASP A 25 -27.39 -17.83 4.92
C ASP A 25 -28.19 -17.65 3.63
N GLU A 26 -27.92 -16.57 2.88
CA GLU A 26 -28.57 -16.29 1.61
C GLU A 26 -28.06 -17.23 0.50
N LEU A 27 -26.76 -17.53 0.50
CA LEU A 27 -26.17 -18.50 -0.42
C LEU A 27 -26.72 -19.91 -0.18
N GLU A 28 -26.80 -20.34 1.08
CA GLU A 28 -27.37 -21.64 1.44
C GLU A 28 -28.87 -21.71 1.18
N ARG A 29 -29.57 -20.58 1.29
CA ARG A 29 -30.96 -20.45 0.86
C ARG A 29 -31.12 -20.68 -0.65
N LEU A 30 -30.34 -20.00 -1.49
CA LEU A 30 -30.39 -20.16 -2.95
C LEU A 30 -30.06 -21.58 -3.39
N LYS A 31 -29.04 -22.21 -2.79
CA LYS A 31 -28.68 -23.61 -3.07
C LYS A 31 -29.77 -24.62 -2.69
N ARG A 32 -30.66 -24.28 -1.75
CA ARG A 32 -31.76 -25.14 -1.30
C ARG A 32 -33.06 -24.87 -2.05
N GLU A 33 -33.37 -23.61 -2.32
CA GLU A 33 -34.65 -23.18 -2.89
C GLU A 33 -34.70 -23.29 -4.42
N THR A 34 -33.56 -23.20 -5.11
CA THR A 34 -33.52 -23.36 -6.57
C THR A 34 -33.47 -24.83 -6.96
N ASP A 35 -34.47 -25.32 -7.69
CA ASP A 35 -34.49 -26.68 -8.23
C ASP A 35 -33.48 -26.87 -9.37
N LEU A 36 -32.41 -27.63 -9.10
CA LEU A 36 -31.37 -27.94 -10.09
C LEU A 36 -31.92 -28.76 -11.27
N ALA A 37 -32.84 -29.69 -11.04
CA ALA A 37 -33.39 -30.53 -12.11
C ALA A 37 -34.25 -29.69 -13.08
N ALA A 38 -35.00 -28.72 -12.57
CA ALA A 38 -35.72 -27.75 -13.39
C ALA A 38 -34.77 -26.84 -14.17
N LEU A 39 -33.70 -26.36 -13.52
CA LEU A 39 -32.68 -25.53 -14.14
C LEU A 39 -31.89 -26.26 -15.25
N VAL A 40 -31.65 -27.55 -15.08
CA VAL A 40 -31.00 -28.41 -16.10
C VAL A 40 -31.95 -28.60 -17.29
N ARG A 41 -33.25 -28.85 -17.04
CA ARG A 41 -34.26 -29.00 -18.11
C ARG A 41 -34.49 -27.71 -18.89
N SER A 42 -34.47 -26.54 -18.25
CA SER A 42 -34.63 -25.25 -18.94
C SER A 42 -33.50 -24.97 -19.94
N ARG A 43 -32.37 -25.66 -19.81
CA ARG A 43 -31.24 -25.61 -20.75
C ARG A 43 -31.31 -26.67 -21.86
N GLY A 44 -32.46 -27.33 -22.01
CA GLY A 44 -32.72 -28.28 -23.10
C GLY A 44 -32.14 -29.67 -22.88
N VAL A 45 -31.76 -30.01 -21.64
CA VAL A 45 -31.28 -31.35 -21.30
C VAL A 45 -32.47 -32.25 -20.94
N GLU A 46 -32.70 -33.28 -21.75
CA GLU A 46 -33.66 -34.33 -21.41
C GLU A 46 -33.12 -35.21 -20.27
N LEU A 47 -33.81 -35.18 -19.13
CA LEU A 47 -33.49 -35.99 -17.96
C LEU A 47 -34.40 -37.21 -17.88
N ARG A 48 -33.82 -38.41 -17.86
CA ARG A 48 -34.49 -39.71 -17.69
C ARG A 48 -34.16 -40.29 -16.31
N LYS A 49 -35.00 -41.19 -15.79
CA LYS A 49 -34.73 -41.84 -14.49
C LYS A 49 -33.49 -42.73 -14.58
N HIS A 50 -32.62 -42.64 -13.58
CA HIS A 50 -31.42 -43.46 -13.49
C HIS A 50 -31.16 -43.85 -12.04
N GLY A 51 -31.62 -45.05 -11.66
CA GLY A 51 -31.36 -45.65 -10.34
C GLY A 51 -31.91 -44.84 -9.14
N GLY A 52 -32.91 -45.37 -8.45
CA GLY A 52 -33.48 -44.68 -7.28
C GLY A 52 -34.17 -43.36 -7.64
N SER A 53 -33.77 -42.26 -6.98
CA SER A 53 -34.32 -40.91 -7.19
C SER A 53 -33.50 -40.03 -8.13
N ASP A 54 -32.39 -40.55 -8.68
CA ASP A 54 -31.48 -39.79 -9.54
C ASP A 54 -31.97 -39.75 -11.00
N LEU A 55 -31.54 -38.71 -11.71
CA LEU A 55 -31.87 -38.45 -13.10
C LEU A 55 -30.61 -38.43 -13.94
N ILE A 56 -30.65 -38.93 -15.17
CA ILE A 56 -29.53 -38.91 -16.12
C ILE A 56 -29.91 -38.21 -17.42
N GLY A 57 -29.00 -37.42 -17.96
CA GLY A 57 -29.14 -36.75 -19.26
C GLY A 57 -27.81 -36.66 -19.99
N ARG A 58 -27.84 -36.13 -21.21
CA ARG A 58 -26.62 -35.82 -21.96
C ARG A 58 -25.93 -34.60 -21.36
N CYS A 59 -24.63 -34.70 -21.16
CA CYS A 59 -23.84 -33.60 -20.64
C CYS A 59 -23.70 -32.48 -21.67
N ILE A 60 -23.86 -31.24 -21.24
CA ILE A 60 -23.68 -30.04 -22.08
C ILE A 60 -22.26 -29.46 -22.00
N PHE A 61 -21.42 -30.01 -21.13
CA PHE A 61 -20.05 -29.52 -20.90
C PHE A 61 -19.01 -30.20 -21.81
N HIS A 62 -19.38 -31.26 -22.52
CA HIS A 62 -18.54 -31.94 -23.51
C HIS A 62 -19.43 -32.53 -24.61
N ASP A 63 -18.83 -32.97 -25.72
CA ASP A 63 -19.56 -33.63 -26.79
C ASP A 63 -19.95 -35.05 -26.35
N ASP A 64 -21.19 -35.20 -25.90
CA ASP A 64 -21.67 -36.39 -25.21
C ASP A 64 -22.66 -37.18 -26.07
N HIS A 65 -22.26 -38.39 -26.47
CA HIS A 65 -23.08 -39.28 -27.30
C HIS A 65 -24.00 -40.19 -26.46
N GLU A 66 -23.63 -40.47 -25.21
CA GLU A 66 -24.36 -41.34 -24.28
C GLU A 66 -24.67 -40.59 -22.98
N PRO A 67 -25.90 -40.64 -22.42
CA PRO A 67 -26.22 -39.87 -21.22
C PRO A 67 -25.23 -40.09 -20.06
N SER A 68 -24.43 -39.08 -19.73
CA SER A 68 -23.38 -39.16 -18.70
C SER A 68 -23.57 -38.17 -17.54
N LEU A 69 -24.53 -37.23 -17.63
CA LEU A 69 -24.81 -36.23 -16.61
C LEU A 69 -25.86 -36.76 -15.62
N VAL A 70 -25.43 -37.07 -14.39
CA VAL A 70 -26.31 -37.46 -13.29
C VAL A 70 -26.69 -36.22 -12.47
N VAL A 71 -27.98 -36.04 -12.22
CA VAL A 71 -28.56 -35.01 -11.36
C VAL A 71 -29.29 -35.70 -10.22
N SER A 72 -28.98 -35.34 -8.98
CA SER A 72 -29.59 -35.91 -7.78
C SER A 72 -30.54 -34.89 -7.13
N PRO A 73 -31.86 -34.94 -7.40
CA PRO A 73 -32.81 -33.96 -6.87
C PRO A 73 -32.81 -33.88 -5.35
N GLY A 74 -32.64 -35.02 -4.65
CA GLY A 74 -32.62 -35.05 -3.18
C GLY A 74 -31.41 -34.38 -2.55
N LYS A 75 -30.28 -34.26 -3.28
CA LYS A 75 -29.06 -33.57 -2.83
C LYS A 75 -28.89 -32.19 -3.46
N ASN A 76 -29.67 -31.89 -4.50
CA ASN A 76 -29.57 -30.71 -5.35
C ASN A 76 -28.16 -30.48 -5.93
N LEU A 77 -27.52 -31.58 -6.37
CA LEU A 77 -26.18 -31.61 -6.96
C LEU A 77 -26.19 -32.31 -8.32
N PHE A 78 -25.21 -32.00 -9.17
CA PHE A 78 -24.96 -32.72 -10.41
C PHE A 78 -23.55 -33.28 -10.45
N HIS A 79 -23.37 -34.34 -11.23
CA HIS A 79 -22.07 -34.95 -11.53
C HIS A 79 -22.11 -35.61 -12.92
N CYS A 80 -21.14 -35.28 -13.77
CA CYS A 80 -20.96 -35.92 -15.06
C CYS A 80 -19.90 -37.02 -14.97
N LEU A 81 -20.28 -38.24 -15.34
CA LEU A 81 -19.43 -39.43 -15.34
C LEU A 81 -18.37 -39.41 -16.47
N GLY A 82 -18.59 -38.62 -17.53
CA GLY A 82 -17.65 -38.49 -18.65
C GLY A 82 -16.56 -37.44 -18.42
N CYS A 83 -16.95 -36.17 -18.23
CA CYS A 83 -16.01 -35.06 -18.10
C CYS A 83 -15.65 -34.68 -16.65
N GLY A 84 -16.24 -35.33 -15.64
CA GLY A 84 -16.00 -35.06 -14.23
C GLY A 84 -16.57 -33.73 -13.71
N ALA A 85 -17.37 -33.02 -14.52
CA ALA A 85 -18.03 -31.80 -14.08
C ALA A 85 -19.04 -32.10 -12.96
N ALA A 86 -18.87 -31.49 -11.80
CA ALA A 86 -19.77 -31.66 -10.66
C ALA A 86 -19.94 -30.35 -9.89
N GLY A 87 -21.03 -30.23 -9.13
CA GLY A 87 -21.26 -29.08 -8.27
C GLY A 87 -22.73 -28.85 -7.88
N SER A 88 -22.96 -27.71 -7.24
CA SER A 88 -24.25 -27.20 -6.82
C SER A 88 -24.96 -26.40 -7.93
N VAL A 89 -26.15 -25.88 -7.63
CA VAL A 89 -26.89 -24.95 -8.50
C VAL A 89 -26.04 -23.77 -8.95
N VAL A 90 -25.25 -23.19 -8.04
CA VAL A 90 -24.39 -22.04 -8.37
C VAL A 90 -23.29 -22.47 -9.34
N ASP A 91 -22.68 -23.63 -9.11
CA ASP A 91 -21.65 -24.17 -9.98
C ASP A 91 -22.21 -24.53 -11.37
N TRP A 92 -23.46 -24.99 -11.44
CA TRP A 92 -24.17 -25.21 -12.69
C TRP A 92 -24.28 -23.90 -13.46
N VAL A 93 -24.83 -22.83 -12.86
CA VAL A 93 -24.96 -21.50 -13.50
C VAL A 93 -23.60 -20.93 -13.90
N MET A 94 -22.58 -21.05 -13.03
CA MET A 94 -21.23 -20.59 -13.36
C MET A 94 -20.66 -21.31 -14.60
N LYS A 95 -20.87 -22.64 -14.69
CA LYS A 95 -20.34 -23.45 -15.79
C LYS A 95 -21.18 -23.32 -17.07
N THR A 96 -22.51 -23.20 -16.96
CA THR A 96 -23.38 -23.05 -18.14
C THR A 96 -23.36 -21.64 -18.70
N GLU A 97 -23.31 -20.61 -17.86
CA GLU A 97 -23.30 -19.21 -18.30
C GLU A 97 -21.88 -18.63 -18.45
N GLY A 98 -20.86 -19.30 -17.92
CA GLY A 98 -19.47 -18.81 -17.97
C GLY A 98 -19.22 -17.57 -17.11
N VAL A 99 -19.97 -17.42 -16.02
CA VAL A 99 -20.01 -16.23 -15.18
C VAL A 99 -19.28 -16.42 -13.86
N SER A 100 -18.87 -15.31 -13.23
CA SER A 100 -18.25 -15.33 -11.90
C SER A 100 -19.25 -15.77 -10.84
N PHE A 101 -18.74 -16.27 -9.70
CA PHE A 101 -19.57 -16.72 -8.58
C PHE A 101 -20.59 -15.68 -8.12
N ARG A 102 -20.19 -14.41 -8.00
CA ARG A 102 -21.08 -13.31 -7.61
C ARG A 102 -22.19 -13.11 -8.63
N HIS A 103 -21.85 -13.10 -9.91
CA HIS A 103 -22.83 -12.90 -10.97
C HIS A 103 -23.77 -14.10 -11.10
N ALA A 104 -23.30 -15.34 -10.88
CA ALA A 104 -24.15 -16.51 -10.77
C ALA A 104 -25.18 -16.40 -9.63
N VAL A 105 -24.78 -15.86 -8.47
CA VAL A 105 -25.67 -15.60 -7.34
C VAL A 105 -26.70 -14.52 -7.69
N GLU A 106 -26.31 -13.45 -8.38
CA GLU A 106 -27.22 -12.40 -8.85
C GLU A 106 -28.26 -12.94 -9.86
N LEU A 107 -27.82 -13.74 -10.84
CA LEU A 107 -28.72 -14.40 -11.80
C LEU A 107 -29.70 -15.36 -11.12
N LEU A 108 -29.27 -16.07 -10.07
CA LEU A 108 -30.14 -16.94 -9.29
C LEU A 108 -31.16 -16.15 -8.45
N ARG A 109 -30.79 -14.97 -7.93
CA ARG A 109 -31.71 -14.05 -7.24
C ARG A 109 -32.79 -13.52 -8.19
N GLU A 110 -32.39 -13.11 -9.39
CA GLU A 110 -33.29 -12.56 -10.40
C GLU A 110 -34.20 -13.66 -11.00
N GLY A 111 -33.63 -14.83 -11.30
CA GLY A 111 -34.36 -15.96 -11.89
C GLY A 111 -35.39 -16.60 -10.96
N SER A 112 -35.22 -16.50 -9.64
CA SER A 112 -36.20 -17.02 -8.67
C SER A 112 -37.56 -16.28 -8.70
N SER A 113 -37.63 -15.13 -9.40
CA SER A 113 -38.84 -14.32 -9.57
C SER A 113 -39.61 -14.57 -10.87
N SER A 114 -39.04 -15.27 -11.87
CA SER A 114 -39.55 -15.29 -13.26
C SER A 114 -39.68 -16.68 -13.88
N LEU A 115 -39.94 -17.72 -13.09
CA LEU A 115 -40.24 -19.06 -13.63
C LEU A 115 -41.71 -19.21 -14.04
N ALA A 116 -42.17 -18.41 -15.01
CA ALA A 116 -43.42 -18.63 -15.74
C ALA A 116 -43.39 -17.93 -17.11
N ALA A 117 -43.10 -18.67 -18.19
CA ALA A 117 -43.71 -18.59 -19.54
C ALA A 117 -42.74 -18.95 -20.69
N SER A 118 -43.06 -20.07 -21.36
CA SER A 118 -43.02 -20.38 -22.83
C SER A 118 -41.80 -20.05 -23.71
N ASP A 119 -41.54 -20.67 -24.86
CA ASP A 119 -41.77 -21.98 -25.48
C ASP A 119 -40.98 -21.95 -26.82
N SER A 120 -40.50 -23.11 -27.30
CA SER A 120 -39.92 -23.45 -28.62
C SER A 120 -38.47 -23.02 -29.04
N PRO A 121 -37.75 -23.85 -29.83
CA PRO A 121 -36.29 -23.87 -29.85
C PRO A 121 -35.67 -23.14 -31.05
N ARG A 122 -34.75 -22.22 -30.78
CA ARG A 122 -33.74 -21.76 -31.75
C ARG A 122 -32.36 -22.08 -31.19
N LYS A 123 -31.52 -22.79 -31.97
CA LYS A 123 -30.07 -22.88 -31.74
C LYS A 123 -29.43 -21.50 -31.95
N ARG A 124 -29.58 -20.61 -30.98
CA ARG A 124 -28.71 -19.45 -30.76
C ARG A 124 -28.43 -19.47 -29.27
N THR A 125 -27.16 -19.55 -28.90
CA THR A 125 -26.68 -19.17 -27.57
C THR A 125 -27.33 -17.83 -27.21
N THR A 126 -28.32 -17.86 -26.31
CA THR A 126 -29.09 -16.68 -25.87
C THR A 126 -28.33 -15.82 -24.86
N VAL A 127 -27.10 -16.22 -24.50
CA VAL A 127 -26.15 -15.31 -23.84
C VAL A 127 -25.59 -14.37 -24.90
N ARG A 128 -26.03 -13.10 -24.85
CA ARG A 128 -25.35 -12.01 -25.56
C ARG A 128 -23.95 -11.90 -24.94
N ARG A 129 -22.94 -12.56 -25.53
CA ARG A 129 -21.55 -12.31 -25.16
C ARG A 129 -21.33 -10.81 -25.24
N LEU A 130 -20.79 -10.23 -24.16
CA LEU A 130 -20.35 -8.84 -24.23
C LEU A 130 -19.39 -8.72 -25.41
N PRO A 131 -19.53 -7.67 -26.23
CA PRO A 131 -18.72 -7.51 -27.42
C PRO A 131 -17.23 -7.52 -27.02
N CYS A 132 -16.41 -8.04 -27.92
CA CYS A 132 -14.97 -7.94 -27.77
C CYS A 132 -14.61 -6.45 -27.67
N PRO A 133 -13.86 -6.02 -26.63
CA PRO A 133 -13.53 -4.62 -26.45
C PRO A 133 -12.48 -4.14 -27.46
N VAL A 134 -11.91 -5.04 -28.25
CA VAL A 134 -10.89 -4.75 -29.26
C VAL A 134 -11.32 -5.26 -30.63
N GLU A 135 -10.90 -4.55 -31.66
CA GLU A 135 -11.11 -4.92 -33.05
C GLU A 135 -10.04 -5.93 -33.50
N LEU A 136 -10.48 -6.96 -34.23
CA LEU A 136 -9.63 -8.09 -34.60
C LEU A 136 -8.54 -7.72 -35.62
N GLU A 137 -8.84 -6.75 -36.48
CA GLU A 137 -8.02 -6.37 -37.63
C GLU A 137 -7.34 -5.00 -37.45
N ALA A 138 -7.58 -4.32 -36.33
CA ALA A 138 -6.89 -3.06 -36.02
C ALA A 138 -5.37 -3.27 -36.02
N PRO A 139 -4.55 -2.32 -36.49
CA PRO A 139 -3.09 -2.34 -36.36
C PRO A 139 -2.63 -2.50 -34.91
N ASP A 140 -1.42 -3.01 -34.67
CA ASP A 140 -0.91 -3.31 -33.32
C ASP A 140 -0.89 -2.07 -32.38
N ALA A 141 -0.58 -0.88 -32.91
CA ALA A 141 -0.60 0.36 -32.13
C ALA A 141 -2.03 0.76 -31.69
N GLU A 142 -3.02 0.62 -32.58
CA GLU A 142 -4.43 0.89 -32.27
C GLU A 142 -4.99 -0.17 -31.33
N LEU A 143 -4.60 -1.44 -31.51
CA LEU A 143 -4.98 -2.54 -30.63
C LEU A 143 -4.55 -2.29 -29.19
N LEU A 144 -3.33 -1.78 -28.97
CA LEU A 144 -2.87 -1.42 -27.62
C LEU A 144 -3.68 -0.26 -27.03
N GLY A 145 -4.02 0.74 -27.85
CA GLY A 145 -4.94 1.82 -27.46
C GLY A 145 -6.30 1.31 -27.00
N GLN A 146 -6.93 0.42 -27.76
CA GLN A 146 -8.21 -0.18 -27.39
C GLN A 146 -8.14 -1.02 -26.09
N VAL A 147 -7.00 -1.65 -25.80
CA VAL A 147 -6.77 -2.32 -24.50
C VAL A 147 -6.70 -1.31 -23.36
N VAL A 148 -6.05 -0.16 -23.58
CA VAL A 148 -6.00 0.93 -22.59
C VAL A 148 -7.39 1.51 -22.35
N ASP A 149 -8.16 1.77 -23.40
CA ASP A 149 -9.55 2.24 -23.29
C ASP A 149 -10.39 1.25 -22.48
N TYR A 150 -10.22 -0.04 -22.74
CA TYR A 150 -10.86 -1.09 -21.96
C TYR A 150 -10.47 -1.05 -20.48
N TYR A 151 -9.18 -0.90 -20.17
CA TYR A 151 -8.73 -0.77 -18.78
C TYR A 151 -9.22 0.51 -18.12
N HIS A 152 -9.35 1.59 -18.87
CA HIS A 152 -9.90 2.84 -18.37
C HIS A 152 -11.38 2.69 -17.97
N GLU A 153 -12.18 2.01 -18.81
CA GLU A 153 -13.57 1.67 -18.47
C GLU A 153 -13.67 0.79 -17.21
N THR A 154 -12.78 -0.20 -17.06
CA THR A 154 -12.81 -1.09 -15.90
C THR A 154 -12.48 -0.37 -14.60
N LEU A 155 -11.58 0.63 -14.60
CA LEU A 155 -11.28 1.43 -13.41
C LEU A 155 -12.50 2.24 -12.95
N ARG A 156 -13.21 2.88 -13.90
CA ARG A 156 -14.43 3.66 -13.58
C ARG A 156 -15.52 2.83 -12.89
N GLY A 157 -15.55 1.52 -13.17
CA GLY A 157 -16.48 0.56 -12.56
C GLY A 157 -15.96 -0.15 -11.30
N ASP A 158 -14.70 0.04 -10.90
CA ASP A 158 -14.05 -0.75 -9.85
C ASP A 158 -13.77 0.07 -8.58
N ALA A 159 -14.50 -0.25 -7.50
CA ALA A 159 -14.38 0.45 -6.24
C ALA A 159 -13.00 0.28 -5.57
N ALA A 160 -12.32 -0.85 -5.78
CA ALA A 160 -11.02 -1.10 -5.15
C ALA A 160 -9.91 -0.29 -5.83
N GLY A 161 -9.97 -0.15 -7.16
CA GLY A 161 -9.08 0.72 -7.93
C GLY A 161 -9.27 2.20 -7.58
N LEU A 162 -10.51 2.67 -7.45
CA LEU A 162 -10.79 4.05 -7.03
C LEU A 162 -10.34 4.32 -5.59
N ALA A 163 -10.61 3.41 -4.65
CA ALA A 163 -10.12 3.53 -3.28
C ALA A 163 -8.59 3.51 -3.19
N PHE A 164 -7.90 2.87 -4.14
CA PHE A 164 -6.44 2.91 -4.21
C PHE A 164 -5.93 4.31 -4.60
N LEU A 165 -6.56 4.96 -5.58
CA LEU A 165 -6.23 6.35 -5.92
C LEU A 165 -6.44 7.28 -4.73
N GLU A 166 -7.54 7.10 -3.99
CA GLU A 166 -7.84 7.87 -2.79
C GLU A 166 -6.79 7.70 -1.69
N ARG A 167 -6.43 6.45 -1.35
CA ARG A 167 -5.35 6.17 -0.38
C ARG A 167 -4.00 6.74 -0.79
N ARG A 168 -3.80 6.98 -2.09
CA ARG A 168 -2.57 7.55 -2.66
C ARG A 168 -2.62 9.07 -2.81
N GLY A 169 -3.71 9.74 -2.42
CA GLY A 169 -3.88 11.18 -2.61
C GLY A 169 -4.05 11.59 -4.08
N LEU A 170 -4.42 10.64 -4.94
CA LEU A 170 -4.57 10.81 -6.39
C LEU A 170 -6.03 10.83 -6.85
N ALA A 171 -6.99 10.88 -5.92
CA ALA A 171 -8.40 11.00 -6.24
C ALA A 171 -8.74 12.44 -6.69
N HIS A 172 -8.30 12.79 -7.91
CA HIS A 172 -8.61 14.06 -8.54
C HIS A 172 -9.63 13.85 -9.68
N PRO A 173 -10.66 14.72 -9.84
CA PRO A 173 -11.72 14.51 -10.83
C PRO A 173 -11.22 14.33 -12.26
N GLU A 174 -10.15 15.04 -12.62
CA GLU A 174 -9.65 15.07 -13.99
C GLU A 174 -8.52 14.07 -14.27
N VAL A 175 -7.80 13.59 -13.25
CA VAL A 175 -6.55 12.84 -13.48
C VAL A 175 -6.80 11.50 -14.16
N VAL A 176 -7.91 10.84 -13.80
CA VAL A 176 -8.32 9.56 -14.35
C VAL A 176 -8.58 9.67 -15.85
N ASP A 177 -9.30 10.72 -16.26
CA ASP A 177 -9.69 10.94 -17.65
C ASP A 177 -8.55 11.53 -18.48
N ARG A 178 -7.78 12.47 -17.91
CA ARG A 178 -6.68 13.17 -18.58
C ARG A 178 -5.55 12.24 -19.02
N PHE A 179 -5.23 11.25 -18.18
CA PHE A 179 -4.15 10.29 -18.40
C PHE A 179 -4.67 8.88 -18.73
N SER A 180 -5.98 8.72 -18.95
CA SER A 180 -6.62 7.43 -19.22
C SER A 180 -6.20 6.34 -18.23
N LEU A 181 -6.22 6.68 -16.93
CA LEU A 181 -5.88 5.72 -15.87
C LEU A 181 -6.85 4.55 -15.93
N GLY A 182 -6.33 3.33 -15.81
CA GLY A 182 -7.11 2.11 -15.96
C GLY A 182 -6.85 1.07 -14.89
N LEU A 183 -7.54 -0.06 -14.97
CA LEU A 183 -7.37 -1.20 -14.06
C LEU A 183 -7.42 -2.52 -14.82
N ALA A 184 -6.30 -3.23 -14.84
CA ALA A 184 -6.22 -4.58 -15.40
C ALA A 184 -6.83 -5.61 -14.43
N ASN A 185 -8.15 -5.75 -14.45
CA ASN A 185 -8.94 -6.52 -13.48
C ASN A 185 -9.22 -7.99 -13.89
N ARG A 186 -8.42 -8.59 -14.78
CA ARG A 186 -8.49 -10.00 -15.23
C ARG A 186 -9.62 -10.33 -16.22
N THR A 187 -10.35 -9.34 -16.69
CA THR A 187 -11.55 -9.56 -17.50
C THR A 187 -11.31 -9.47 -19.01
N LEU A 188 -10.18 -8.93 -19.46
CA LEU A 188 -9.89 -8.77 -20.90
C LEU A 188 -9.93 -10.13 -21.59
N GLY A 189 -9.21 -11.11 -21.04
CA GLY A 189 -9.13 -12.46 -21.60
C GLY A 189 -10.47 -13.19 -21.74
N LEU A 190 -11.48 -12.81 -20.94
CA LEU A 190 -12.85 -13.35 -20.96
C LEU A 190 -13.70 -12.76 -22.09
N ARG A 191 -13.39 -11.53 -22.53
CA ARG A 191 -14.11 -10.84 -23.62
C ARG A 191 -13.47 -11.04 -25.00
N LEU A 192 -12.27 -11.60 -25.07
CA LEU A 192 -11.63 -11.98 -26.34
C LEU A 192 -12.30 -13.22 -26.95
N PRO A 193 -12.32 -13.38 -28.29
CA PRO A 193 -12.87 -14.57 -28.94
C PRO A 193 -12.22 -15.87 -28.44
N GLU A 194 -12.89 -17.00 -28.61
CA GLU A 194 -12.38 -18.31 -28.14
C GLU A 194 -10.99 -18.64 -28.69
N LYS A 195 -10.13 -19.18 -27.82
CA LYS A 195 -8.76 -19.58 -28.15
C LYS A 195 -8.69 -20.62 -29.29
N GLY A 196 -9.71 -21.47 -29.42
CA GLY A 196 -9.80 -22.49 -30.46
C GLY A 196 -10.19 -21.97 -31.85
N ARG A 197 -10.61 -20.70 -31.97
CA ARG A 197 -10.93 -20.09 -33.27
C ARG A 197 -9.69 -19.39 -33.82
N LYS A 198 -9.47 -19.46 -35.14
CA LYS A 198 -8.35 -18.81 -35.83
C LYS A 198 -8.18 -17.34 -35.42
N ALA A 199 -9.28 -16.57 -35.44
CA ALA A 199 -9.27 -15.16 -35.05
C ALA A 199 -8.91 -14.93 -33.57
N GLY A 200 -9.37 -15.80 -32.65
CA GLY A 200 -9.07 -15.68 -31.23
C GLY A 200 -7.66 -16.10 -30.85
N ALA A 201 -7.08 -17.07 -31.59
CA ALA A 201 -5.68 -17.47 -31.48
C ALA A 201 -4.74 -16.39 -32.03
N GLU A 202 -5.08 -15.81 -33.18
CA GLU A 202 -4.32 -14.71 -33.80
C GLU A 202 -4.25 -13.49 -32.87
N LEU A 203 -5.40 -13.02 -32.40
CA LEU A 203 -5.47 -11.86 -31.52
C LEU A 203 -4.67 -12.06 -30.23
N ARG A 204 -4.71 -13.27 -29.64
CA ARG A 204 -3.90 -13.57 -28.45
C ARG A 204 -2.41 -13.58 -28.74
N ARG A 205 -1.99 -14.05 -29.91
CA ARG A 205 -0.58 -14.00 -30.31
C ARG A 205 -0.12 -12.55 -30.44
N ARG A 206 -0.92 -11.69 -31.06
CA ARG A 206 -0.64 -10.25 -31.18
C ARG A 206 -0.56 -9.57 -29.80
N LEU A 207 -1.53 -9.82 -28.92
CA LEU A 207 -1.50 -9.31 -27.53
C LEU A 207 -0.35 -9.89 -26.69
N GLN A 208 0.17 -11.07 -27.05
CA GLN A 208 1.39 -11.63 -26.46
C GLN A 208 2.64 -10.90 -26.95
N THR A 209 2.72 -10.60 -28.24
CA THR A 209 3.81 -9.79 -28.83
C THR A 209 3.84 -8.38 -28.22
N LEU A 210 2.68 -7.77 -28.00
CA LEU A 210 2.52 -6.48 -27.32
C LEU A 210 2.76 -6.56 -25.81
N GLY A 211 2.92 -7.75 -25.24
CA GLY A 211 3.19 -7.94 -23.82
C GLY A 211 1.98 -7.79 -22.89
N VAL A 212 0.79 -7.53 -23.43
CA VAL A 212 -0.47 -7.43 -22.66
C VAL A 212 -0.86 -8.77 -22.06
N ILE A 213 -0.63 -9.87 -22.79
CA ILE A 213 -0.94 -11.24 -22.36
C ILE A 213 0.35 -12.06 -22.27
N ARG A 214 0.50 -12.84 -21.20
CA ARG A 214 1.64 -13.76 -21.02
C ARG A 214 1.44 -15.05 -21.83
N ALA A 215 2.50 -15.84 -21.99
CA ALA A 215 2.42 -17.18 -22.58
C ALA A 215 1.40 -18.09 -21.87
N SER A 216 1.18 -17.91 -20.56
CA SER A 216 0.16 -18.62 -19.78
C SER A 216 -1.29 -18.26 -20.15
N GLY A 217 -1.49 -17.20 -20.94
CA GLY A 217 -2.80 -16.68 -21.33
C GLY A 217 -3.43 -15.74 -20.32
N HIS A 218 -2.71 -15.40 -19.24
CA HIS A 218 -3.13 -14.37 -18.28
C HIS A 218 -2.62 -12.99 -18.69
N GLU A 219 -3.36 -11.95 -18.31
CA GLU A 219 -2.93 -10.56 -18.46
C GLU A 219 -1.64 -10.29 -17.67
N HIS A 220 -0.72 -9.53 -18.27
CA HIS A 220 0.58 -9.24 -17.68
C HIS A 220 0.50 -8.27 -16.50
N LEU A 221 -0.30 -7.21 -16.65
CA LEU A 221 -0.54 -6.17 -15.64
C LEU A 221 -1.67 -6.53 -14.66
N ASN A 222 -1.98 -7.81 -14.54
CA ASN A 222 -3.07 -8.29 -13.70
C ASN A 222 -3.00 -7.75 -12.25
N GLY A 223 -4.07 -7.06 -11.84
CA GLY A 223 -4.27 -6.48 -10.52
C GLY A 223 -3.59 -5.11 -10.35
N CYS A 224 -3.18 -4.48 -11.45
CA CYS A 224 -2.52 -3.18 -11.44
C CYS A 224 -3.45 -2.07 -11.94
N LEU A 225 -3.37 -0.92 -11.27
CA LEU A 225 -3.70 0.38 -11.85
C LEU A 225 -2.75 0.61 -13.03
N THR A 226 -3.30 0.91 -14.20
CA THR A 226 -2.54 1.09 -15.44
C THR A 226 -2.45 2.55 -15.82
N ILE A 227 -1.28 2.99 -16.28
CA ILE A 227 -1.03 4.34 -16.80
C ILE A 227 -0.38 4.20 -18.18
N PRO A 228 -1.07 4.59 -19.27
CA PRO A 228 -0.47 4.60 -20.59
C PRO A 228 0.56 5.71 -20.72
N VAL A 229 1.63 5.44 -21.46
CA VAL A 229 2.65 6.42 -21.85
C VAL A 229 2.61 6.53 -23.37
N LEU A 230 2.52 7.76 -23.86
CA LEU A 230 2.27 8.05 -25.27
C LEU A 230 3.56 8.41 -25.99
N ASP A 231 3.64 8.05 -27.27
CA ASP A 231 4.66 8.57 -28.19
C ASP A 231 4.29 9.99 -28.67
N GLU A 232 5.18 10.62 -29.44
CA GLU A 232 4.93 11.97 -30.00
C GLU A 232 3.70 12.04 -30.91
N ALA A 233 3.32 10.93 -31.54
CA ALA A 233 2.13 10.82 -32.37
C ALA A 233 0.84 10.60 -31.54
N GLY A 234 0.94 10.55 -30.21
CA GLY A 234 -0.18 10.33 -29.30
C GLY A 234 -0.65 8.87 -29.21
N ARG A 235 0.14 7.92 -29.71
CA ARG A 235 -0.16 6.47 -29.64
C ARG A 235 0.45 5.88 -28.38
N VAL A 236 -0.15 4.83 -27.84
CA VAL A 236 0.38 4.15 -26.66
C VAL A 236 1.70 3.45 -27.00
N GLY A 237 2.81 3.94 -26.42
CA GLY A 237 4.14 3.38 -26.57
C GLY A 237 4.50 2.37 -25.48
N GLU A 238 3.97 2.57 -24.27
CA GLU A 238 4.22 1.78 -23.06
C GLU A 238 3.00 1.83 -22.14
N VAL A 239 2.84 0.83 -21.27
CA VAL A 239 1.83 0.84 -20.21
C VAL A 239 2.46 0.45 -18.89
N TYR A 240 2.50 1.41 -17.97
CA TYR A 240 2.91 1.19 -16.59
C TYR A 240 1.78 0.57 -15.79
N GLY A 241 2.11 -0.31 -14.85
CA GLY A 241 1.20 -0.93 -13.90
C GLY A 241 1.68 -0.81 -12.47
N ARG A 242 0.90 -0.18 -11.59
CA ARG A 242 1.08 -0.23 -10.13
C ARG A 242 0.07 -1.17 -9.51
N ARG A 243 0.53 -2.18 -8.77
CA ARG A 243 -0.33 -3.13 -8.08
C ARG A 243 -1.21 -2.43 -7.04
N VAL A 244 -2.51 -2.78 -7.05
CA VAL A 244 -3.51 -2.19 -6.15
C VAL A 244 -3.53 -2.85 -4.77
N SER A 245 -3.17 -4.14 -4.69
CA SER A 245 -3.10 -4.92 -3.46
C SER A 245 -1.66 -5.14 -3.00
N ASP A 246 -1.33 -4.76 -1.77
CA ASP A 246 0.05 -4.83 -1.24
C ASP A 246 0.45 -6.23 -0.68
N HIS A 247 -0.45 -7.22 -0.71
CA HIS A 247 -0.32 -8.48 0.07
C HIS A 247 -0.02 -9.75 -0.75
N ASP A 248 0.40 -9.66 -2.01
CA ASP A 248 0.56 -10.86 -2.88
C ASP A 248 2.02 -11.25 -3.14
N GLY A 249 3.01 -10.57 -2.53
CA GLY A 249 4.44 -10.85 -2.69
C GLY A 249 4.97 -10.65 -4.11
N ARG A 250 4.17 -10.10 -5.02
CA ARG A 250 4.54 -9.83 -6.41
C ARG A 250 5.13 -8.42 -6.53
N PRO A 251 5.91 -8.15 -7.61
CA PRO A 251 6.41 -6.82 -7.87
C PRO A 251 5.27 -5.78 -7.84
N GLY A 252 5.51 -4.69 -7.09
CA GLY A 252 4.56 -3.59 -6.95
C GLY A 252 4.44 -2.76 -8.23
N HIS A 253 5.51 -2.68 -9.01
CA HIS A 253 5.58 -1.97 -10.29
C HIS A 253 5.83 -2.96 -11.43
N LEU A 254 5.15 -2.75 -12.55
CA LEU A 254 5.30 -3.51 -13.78
C LEU A 254 5.27 -2.56 -14.97
N TYR A 255 5.99 -2.92 -16.01
CA TYR A 255 5.94 -2.31 -17.34
C TYR A 255 5.65 -3.42 -18.36
N LEU A 256 5.25 -3.07 -19.58
CA LEU A 256 5.20 -4.06 -20.65
C LEU A 256 6.62 -4.61 -20.91
N PRO A 257 6.74 -5.89 -21.27
CA PRO A 257 8.04 -6.45 -21.64
C PRO A 257 8.58 -5.78 -22.90
N GLY A 258 9.83 -5.33 -22.85
CA GLY A 258 10.51 -4.68 -23.97
C GLY A 258 11.25 -3.42 -23.54
N PRO A 259 11.77 -2.65 -24.51
CA PRO A 259 12.31 -1.32 -24.22
C PRO A 259 11.18 -0.35 -23.85
N HIS A 260 11.41 0.45 -22.82
CA HIS A 260 10.47 1.50 -22.43
C HIS A 260 10.48 2.63 -23.46
N ARG A 261 9.29 3.09 -23.87
CA ARG A 261 9.11 4.10 -24.92
C ARG A 261 8.05 5.13 -24.53
N GLY A 262 8.11 6.28 -25.19
CA GLY A 262 7.21 7.40 -25.02
C GLY A 262 7.58 8.31 -23.85
N VAL A 263 6.82 9.39 -23.72
CA VAL A 263 7.02 10.43 -22.72
C VAL A 263 5.72 10.65 -21.97
N PHE A 264 5.75 10.46 -20.65
CA PHE A 264 4.60 10.71 -19.81
C PHE A 264 4.30 12.22 -19.78
N ASN A 265 3.05 12.62 -19.99
CA ASN A 265 2.62 14.01 -20.00
C ASN A 265 3.45 14.92 -20.94
N LEU A 266 3.53 14.58 -22.24
CA LEU A 266 4.26 15.38 -23.25
C LEU A 266 3.87 16.87 -23.28
N ALA A 267 2.64 17.19 -22.86
CA ALA A 267 2.18 18.58 -22.71
C ALA A 267 3.04 19.39 -21.72
N ALA A 268 3.60 18.76 -20.68
CA ALA A 268 4.52 19.42 -19.75
C ALA A 268 5.75 20.01 -20.45
N LEU A 269 6.31 19.27 -21.42
CA LEU A 269 7.47 19.71 -22.20
C LEU A 269 7.10 20.79 -23.22
N ARG A 270 5.90 20.70 -23.79
CA ARG A 270 5.40 21.63 -24.81
C ARG A 270 5.04 22.99 -24.22
N ASP A 271 4.40 22.99 -23.06
CA ASP A 271 3.75 24.16 -22.49
C ASP A 271 4.66 24.91 -21.49
N SER A 272 5.78 24.30 -21.07
CA SER A 272 6.71 24.89 -20.10
C SER A 272 8.17 24.66 -20.50
N LYS A 273 9.01 25.67 -20.17
CA LYS A 273 10.47 25.60 -20.30
C LYS A 273 11.15 25.03 -19.05
N GLU A 274 10.42 25.00 -17.94
CA GLU A 274 10.80 24.31 -16.71
C GLU A 274 9.99 23.04 -16.55
N VAL A 275 10.66 21.91 -16.32
CA VAL A 275 10.04 20.60 -16.21
C VAL A 275 10.44 19.92 -14.90
N ILE A 276 9.47 19.41 -14.16
CA ILE A 276 9.68 18.53 -13.02
C ILE A 276 9.83 17.10 -13.55
N LEU A 277 10.94 16.44 -13.25
CA LEU A 277 11.23 15.09 -13.70
C LEU A 277 11.25 14.14 -12.49
N CYS A 278 10.22 13.30 -12.38
CA CYS A 278 10.10 12.31 -11.32
C CYS A 278 10.70 10.95 -11.68
N GLU A 279 10.97 10.13 -10.67
CA GLU A 279 11.45 8.75 -10.89
C GLU A 279 10.34 7.83 -11.40
N ALA A 280 9.14 7.94 -10.85
CA ALA A 280 7.99 7.12 -11.22
C ALA A 280 6.76 7.96 -11.64
N LEU A 281 5.87 7.32 -12.39
CA LEU A 281 4.64 7.96 -12.88
C LEU A 281 3.69 8.37 -11.73
N LEU A 282 3.68 7.64 -10.62
CA LEU A 282 2.86 7.99 -9.44
C LEU A 282 3.29 9.32 -8.80
N ASP A 283 4.59 9.58 -8.76
CA ASP A 283 5.14 10.83 -8.26
C ASP A 283 4.79 11.98 -9.19
N ALA A 284 4.88 11.75 -10.51
CA ALA A 284 4.46 12.72 -11.51
C ALA A 284 2.96 13.05 -11.38
N LEU A 285 2.11 12.04 -11.18
CA LEU A 285 0.69 12.25 -10.89
C LEU A 285 0.47 13.03 -9.59
N THR A 286 1.30 12.79 -8.57
CA THR A 286 1.22 13.50 -7.29
C THR A 286 1.46 15.00 -7.47
N PHE A 287 2.51 15.39 -8.20
CA PHE A 287 2.77 16.78 -8.54
C PHE A 287 1.66 17.38 -9.41
N TRP A 288 1.14 16.62 -10.37
CA TRP A 288 0.07 17.08 -11.24
C TRP A 288 -1.20 17.39 -10.45
N VAL A 289 -1.61 16.48 -9.55
CA VAL A 289 -2.76 16.66 -8.65
C VAL A 289 -2.54 17.81 -7.67
N ALA A 290 -1.29 18.04 -7.26
CA ALA A 290 -0.89 19.18 -6.43
C ALA A 290 -0.82 20.52 -7.18
N GLY A 291 -1.21 20.57 -8.47
CA GLY A 291 -1.30 21.80 -9.25
C GLY A 291 -0.03 22.16 -10.04
N PHE A 292 0.90 21.22 -10.21
CA PHE A 292 2.12 21.39 -11.01
C PHE A 292 2.00 20.62 -12.34
N PRO A 293 1.42 21.22 -13.40
CA PRO A 293 1.17 20.51 -14.66
C PRO A 293 2.43 20.24 -15.49
N ASN A 294 3.52 20.96 -15.22
CA ASN A 294 4.81 20.87 -15.89
C ASN A 294 5.67 19.69 -15.37
N VAL A 295 5.05 18.52 -15.20
CA VAL A 295 5.69 17.33 -14.65
C VAL A 295 5.67 16.15 -15.62
N THR A 296 6.78 15.41 -15.67
CA THR A 296 6.92 14.15 -16.39
C THR A 296 7.69 13.14 -15.51
N SER A 297 7.91 11.92 -15.99
CA SER A 297 8.59 10.86 -15.26
C SER A 297 9.56 10.07 -16.13
N SER A 298 10.63 9.57 -15.51
CA SER A 298 11.45 8.49 -16.04
C SER A 298 10.81 7.12 -15.77
N PHE A 299 11.45 6.06 -16.26
CA PHE A 299 11.08 4.67 -15.94
C PHE A 299 11.94 4.10 -14.80
N GLY A 300 11.98 4.79 -13.65
CA GLY A 300 12.90 4.51 -12.55
C GLY A 300 14.25 5.25 -12.65
N THR A 301 15.12 5.08 -11.66
CA THR A 301 16.46 5.73 -11.57
C THR A 301 17.32 5.65 -12.84
N ASN A 302 17.25 4.58 -13.63
CA ASN A 302 18.02 4.42 -14.86
C ASN A 302 17.14 4.47 -16.13
N GLY A 303 15.88 4.87 -15.99
CA GLY A 303 14.87 4.80 -17.04
C GLY A 303 14.67 6.09 -17.82
N PHE A 304 15.67 6.99 -17.88
CA PHE A 304 15.60 8.19 -18.71
C PHE A 304 16.07 7.86 -20.13
N THR A 305 15.14 7.90 -21.10
CA THR A 305 15.38 7.43 -22.47
C THR A 305 15.86 8.54 -23.41
N ASP A 306 16.41 8.15 -24.55
CA ASP A 306 16.80 9.09 -25.62
C ASP A 306 15.57 9.84 -26.16
N GLU A 307 14.42 9.15 -26.29
CA GLU A 307 13.14 9.77 -26.71
C GLU A 307 12.71 10.90 -25.76
N MET A 308 12.94 10.78 -24.45
CA MET A 308 12.66 11.86 -23.49
C MET A 308 13.58 13.06 -23.69
N LEU A 309 14.87 12.82 -23.96
CA LEU A 309 15.84 13.88 -24.21
C LEU A 309 15.55 14.60 -25.53
N GLU A 310 15.25 13.84 -26.58
CA GLU A 310 14.86 14.36 -27.89
C GLU A 310 13.60 15.24 -27.77
N ALA A 311 12.59 14.80 -27.01
CA ALA A 311 11.40 15.59 -26.76
C ALA A 311 11.70 16.88 -25.96
N MET A 312 12.56 16.81 -24.94
CA MET A 312 13.00 17.98 -24.18
C MET A 312 13.71 19.00 -25.08
N ASN A 313 14.59 18.54 -25.96
CA ASN A 313 15.30 19.37 -26.93
C ASN A 313 14.35 19.95 -28.00
N ALA A 314 13.45 19.14 -28.55
CA ALA A 314 12.49 19.54 -29.58
C ALA A 314 11.54 20.64 -29.10
N TYR A 315 11.09 20.57 -27.84
CA TYR A 315 10.27 21.61 -27.22
C TYR A 315 11.09 22.69 -26.51
N GLY A 316 12.42 22.59 -26.54
CA GLY A 316 13.37 23.57 -26.01
C GLY A 316 13.22 23.78 -24.50
N THR A 317 13.26 22.70 -23.73
CA THR A 317 13.32 22.73 -22.25
C THR A 317 14.62 23.40 -21.82
N GLU A 318 14.53 24.36 -20.89
CA GLU A 318 15.70 25.12 -20.41
C GLU A 318 16.12 24.69 -19.00
N ARG A 319 15.14 24.26 -18.18
CA ARG A 319 15.35 23.89 -16.78
C ARG A 319 14.65 22.59 -16.42
N VAL A 320 15.33 21.71 -15.71
CA VAL A 320 14.78 20.46 -15.18
C VAL A 320 14.96 20.39 -13.67
N LEU A 321 13.87 20.18 -12.95
CA LEU A 321 13.84 19.91 -11.51
C LEU A 321 13.77 18.38 -11.31
N ILE A 322 14.89 17.74 -10.96
CA ILE A 322 14.99 16.29 -10.78
C ILE A 322 14.45 15.92 -9.39
N ALA A 323 13.25 15.35 -9.39
CA ALA A 323 12.48 14.93 -8.23
C ALA A 323 12.47 13.39 -8.09
N TYR A 324 13.66 12.78 -8.10
CA TYR A 324 13.85 11.36 -7.79
C TYR A 324 13.83 11.11 -6.28
N ASP A 325 13.64 9.86 -5.88
CA ASP A 325 13.60 9.41 -4.49
C ASP A 325 14.84 9.88 -3.72
N ARG A 326 14.68 10.25 -2.45
CA ARG A 326 15.80 10.68 -1.61
C ARG A 326 16.50 9.50 -0.95
N ASP A 327 17.12 8.67 -1.78
CA ASP A 327 18.02 7.60 -1.38
C ASP A 327 19.34 7.66 -2.17
N GLU A 328 20.28 6.77 -1.86
CA GLU A 328 21.57 6.77 -2.56
C GLU A 328 21.46 6.48 -4.06
N SER A 329 20.47 5.69 -4.47
CA SER A 329 20.26 5.32 -5.86
C SER A 329 19.73 6.50 -6.65
N GLY A 330 18.68 7.16 -6.13
CA GLY A 330 18.09 8.37 -6.69
C GLY A 330 19.08 9.53 -6.75
N ASP A 331 19.92 9.72 -5.72
CA ASP A 331 20.94 10.76 -5.71
C ASP A 331 22.05 10.51 -6.75
N ARG A 332 22.55 9.27 -6.88
CA ARG A 332 23.52 8.92 -7.94
C ARG A 332 22.92 9.07 -9.34
N ALA A 333 21.67 8.64 -9.51
CA ALA A 333 20.96 8.74 -10.78
C ALA A 333 20.71 10.19 -11.20
N ALA A 334 20.28 11.05 -10.26
CA ALA A 334 20.08 12.47 -10.51
C ALA A 334 21.38 13.18 -10.91
N ALA A 335 22.50 12.85 -10.24
CA ALA A 335 23.82 13.41 -10.59
C ALA A 335 24.28 12.99 -11.99
N LYS A 336 24.13 11.71 -12.35
CA LYS A 336 24.48 11.23 -13.70
C LYS A 336 23.58 11.84 -14.78
N LEU A 337 22.29 11.96 -14.50
CA LEU A 337 21.34 12.53 -15.44
C LEU A 337 21.59 14.02 -15.67
N SER A 338 21.92 14.76 -14.61
CA SER A 338 22.19 16.19 -14.73
C SER A 338 23.39 16.50 -15.63
N GLU A 339 24.44 15.68 -15.59
CA GLU A 339 25.57 15.77 -16.54
C GLU A 339 25.11 15.59 -17.99
N ARG A 340 24.25 14.60 -18.23
CA ARG A 340 23.68 14.32 -19.56
C ARG A 340 22.81 15.47 -20.07
N LEU A 341 21.98 16.05 -19.20
CA LEU A 341 21.15 17.21 -19.54
C LEU A 341 21.99 18.47 -19.80
N ALA A 342 23.05 18.67 -19.02
CA ALA A 342 23.96 19.80 -19.18
C ALA A 342 24.71 19.78 -20.53
N ALA A 343 25.02 18.58 -21.05
CA ALA A 343 25.62 18.43 -22.39
C ALA A 343 24.71 18.96 -23.51
N GLU A 344 23.39 18.95 -23.30
CA GLU A 344 22.39 19.52 -24.21
C GLU A 344 22.03 20.99 -23.89
N GLY A 345 22.72 21.60 -22.92
CA GLY A 345 22.46 22.98 -22.49
C GLY A 345 21.26 23.15 -21.55
N ILE A 346 20.74 22.06 -20.98
CA ILE A 346 19.60 22.08 -20.05
C ILE A 346 20.12 22.22 -18.61
N THR A 347 19.60 23.21 -17.88
CA THR A 347 19.98 23.45 -16.48
C THR A 347 19.24 22.53 -15.53
N SER A 348 19.97 21.83 -14.66
CA SER A 348 19.39 20.84 -13.76
C SER A 348 19.48 21.24 -12.29
N TYR A 349 18.41 21.00 -11.55
CA TYR A 349 18.31 21.17 -10.10
C TYR A 349 17.85 19.86 -9.45
N ARG A 350 18.23 19.64 -8.19
CA ARG A 350 17.79 18.52 -7.37
C ARG A 350 16.72 18.97 -6.38
N VAL A 351 15.56 18.32 -6.42
CA VAL A 351 14.53 18.47 -5.38
C VAL A 351 14.89 17.55 -4.22
N LEU A 352 14.98 18.10 -3.00
CA LEU A 352 15.35 17.33 -1.80
C LEU A 352 14.13 16.99 -0.95
N PHE A 353 13.60 15.78 -1.10
CA PHE A 353 12.65 15.23 -0.12
C PHE A 353 13.36 14.88 1.19
N PRO A 354 12.63 14.67 2.30
CA PRO A 354 13.19 13.99 3.47
C PRO A 354 13.80 12.64 3.08
N ARG A 355 14.89 12.23 3.76
CA ARG A 355 15.58 10.97 3.45
C ARG A 355 14.62 9.78 3.48
N GLY A 356 14.74 8.92 2.47
CA GLY A 356 13.92 7.71 2.30
C GLY A 356 12.48 7.98 1.86
N MET A 357 12.17 9.17 1.33
CA MET A 357 10.86 9.49 0.78
C MET A 357 10.93 9.78 -0.73
N ASP A 358 9.86 9.38 -1.41
CA ASP A 358 9.48 9.81 -2.76
C ASP A 358 8.46 10.97 -2.68
N ALA A 359 8.01 11.47 -3.84
CA ALA A 359 7.07 12.59 -3.86
C ALA A 359 5.68 12.19 -3.31
N ASN A 360 5.20 10.98 -3.65
CA ASN A 360 3.91 10.49 -3.19
C ASN A 360 3.85 10.29 -1.67
N ALA A 361 4.86 9.64 -1.09
CA ALA A 361 5.00 9.42 0.34
C ALA A 361 5.19 10.72 1.11
N TYR A 362 5.93 11.69 0.55
CA TYR A 362 6.04 13.02 1.13
C TYR A 362 4.68 13.73 1.15
N ALA A 363 3.99 13.79 0.00
CA ALA A 363 2.69 14.44 -0.14
C ALA A 363 1.61 13.85 0.78
N LEU A 364 1.65 12.52 1.01
CA LEU A 364 0.72 11.85 1.93
C LEU A 364 0.95 12.17 3.41
N LYS A 365 2.15 12.63 3.79
CA LYS A 365 2.52 12.91 5.19
C LYS A 365 2.38 14.37 5.59
N VAL A 366 2.28 15.28 4.62
CA VAL A 366 2.25 16.72 4.84
C VAL A 366 0.90 17.31 4.46
N THR A 367 0.50 18.39 5.12
CA THR A 367 -0.75 19.10 4.81
C THR A 367 -0.55 20.60 5.04
N PRO A 368 -0.84 21.47 4.06
CA PRO A 368 -1.34 21.15 2.71
C PRO A 368 -0.20 20.70 1.76
N ALA A 369 -0.47 19.66 0.95
CA ALA A 369 0.55 18.95 0.16
C ALA A 369 1.10 19.79 -1.00
N ASP A 370 0.22 20.53 -1.67
CA ASP A 370 0.54 21.48 -2.74
C ASP A 370 1.55 22.54 -2.28
N GLN A 371 1.32 23.20 -1.14
CA GLN A 371 2.22 24.22 -0.62
C GLN A 371 3.56 23.64 -0.20
N SER A 372 3.55 22.45 0.41
CA SER A 372 4.75 21.75 0.87
C SER A 372 5.64 21.34 -0.31
N LEU A 373 5.05 20.77 -1.36
CA LEU A 373 5.74 20.47 -2.62
C LEU A 373 6.26 21.75 -3.28
N ALA A 374 5.48 22.84 -3.26
CA ALA A 374 5.91 24.14 -3.79
C ALA A 374 7.18 24.67 -3.10
N VAL A 375 7.28 24.50 -1.77
CA VAL A 375 8.47 24.89 -1.01
C VAL A 375 9.68 24.08 -1.47
N LEU A 376 9.55 22.76 -1.61
CA LEU A 376 10.65 21.90 -2.06
C LEU A 376 11.13 22.24 -3.47
N LEU A 377 10.21 22.57 -4.38
CA LEU A 377 10.56 23.02 -5.73
C LEU A 377 11.32 24.35 -5.70
N ARG A 378 10.90 25.31 -4.86
CA ARG A 378 11.59 26.61 -4.70
C ARG A 378 12.96 26.48 -4.04
N SER A 379 13.13 25.50 -3.15
CA SER A 379 14.40 25.21 -2.47
C SER A 379 15.24 24.15 -3.19
N ALA A 380 14.95 23.85 -4.46
CA ALA A 380 15.71 22.87 -5.23
C ALA A 380 17.17 23.33 -5.37
N GLU A 381 18.11 22.41 -5.15
CA GLU A 381 19.53 22.69 -5.19
C GLU A 381 20.06 22.64 -6.61
N TYR A 382 20.82 23.65 -7.03
CA TYR A 382 21.46 23.62 -8.34
C TYR A 382 22.45 22.45 -8.44
N LEU A 383 22.41 21.70 -9.55
CA LEU A 383 23.38 20.64 -9.84
C LEU A 383 24.41 21.12 -10.87
N VAL A 384 23.98 21.30 -12.11
CA VAL A 384 24.85 21.61 -13.25
C VAL A 384 24.03 22.17 -14.42
N GLY A 385 24.67 22.99 -15.25
CA GLY A 385 24.10 23.56 -16.48
C GLY A 385 24.49 25.03 -16.65
N PRO A 386 24.09 25.67 -17.77
CA PRO A 386 24.36 27.08 -18.01
C PRO A 386 23.87 27.92 -16.82
N LEU A 387 24.74 28.77 -16.26
CA LEU A 387 24.32 29.64 -15.17
C LEU A 387 23.17 30.54 -15.66
N PRO A 388 22.10 30.70 -14.87
CA PRO A 388 21.01 31.57 -15.26
C PRO A 388 21.56 32.97 -15.50
N VAL A 389 21.29 33.53 -16.69
CA VAL A 389 21.60 34.92 -16.97
C VAL A 389 20.72 35.75 -16.05
N VAL A 390 21.31 36.26 -14.96
CA VAL A 390 20.66 37.24 -14.10
C VAL A 390 20.43 38.48 -14.97
N ARG A 391 19.23 38.64 -15.52
CA ARG A 391 18.82 39.94 -16.05
C ARG A 391 18.70 40.86 -14.84
N ALA A 392 19.66 41.78 -14.72
CA ALA A 392 19.57 42.88 -13.78
C ALA A 392 18.20 43.57 -13.95
N PRO A 393 17.51 43.94 -12.87
CA PRO A 393 16.31 44.75 -13.00
C PRO A 393 16.69 46.01 -13.79
N LEU A 394 15.90 46.31 -14.82
CA LEU A 394 16.02 47.55 -15.58
C LEU A 394 16.00 48.69 -14.56
N SER A 395 17.08 49.47 -14.52
CA SER A 395 17.15 50.70 -13.74
C SER A 395 16.03 51.65 -14.15
N GLU A 396 15.41 52.29 -13.16
CA GLU A 396 14.35 53.30 -13.31
C GLU A 396 14.88 54.59 -13.98
N GLU A 397 15.30 54.52 -15.23
CA GLU A 397 15.80 55.70 -15.96
C GLU A 397 15.04 56.05 -17.24
N ASN A 398 13.87 55.45 -17.48
CA ASN A 398 13.02 55.81 -18.63
C ASN A 398 11.55 56.07 -18.27
N ALA A 399 11.30 56.86 -17.22
CA ALA A 399 10.00 57.49 -16.99
C ALA A 399 10.13 58.98 -16.65
N ARG A 400 10.94 59.71 -17.41
CA ARG A 400 10.87 61.17 -17.52
C ARG A 400 10.86 61.56 -18.99
N GLY A 401 9.66 61.77 -19.51
CA GLY A 401 9.45 62.30 -20.85
C GLY A 401 8.08 61.94 -21.37
N VAL A 402 7.09 62.79 -21.11
CA VAL A 402 6.22 63.45 -22.09
C VAL A 402 4.99 63.98 -21.35
N GLU A 403 5.01 65.29 -21.10
CA GLU A 403 3.82 66.10 -20.85
C GLU A 403 2.95 66.17 -22.11
N GLY A 404 1.64 66.32 -21.95
CA GLY A 404 0.84 67.12 -22.91
C GLY A 404 -0.61 66.70 -23.16
N GLY A 405 -1.54 67.29 -22.38
CA GLY A 405 -2.90 67.67 -22.78
C GLY A 405 -3.94 66.55 -22.98
N SER A 406 -5.25 66.72 -22.78
CA SER A 406 -6.07 67.87 -22.38
C SER A 406 -7.53 67.40 -22.23
N ASN A 407 -8.24 67.99 -21.26
CA ASN A 407 -9.68 68.36 -21.24
C ASN A 407 -10.84 67.33 -21.26
N GLY A 408 -11.77 67.58 -20.33
CA GLY A 408 -13.24 67.40 -20.47
C GLY A 408 -13.87 66.65 -19.28
N ARG A 409 -14.46 67.34 -18.27
CA ARG A 409 -15.91 67.66 -18.09
C ARG A 409 -16.78 66.39 -17.95
N GLU A 410 -17.64 66.16 -16.96
CA GLU A 410 -18.57 66.94 -16.11
C GLU A 410 -18.91 66.07 -14.86
N GLY A 411 -19.14 66.64 -13.66
CA GLY A 411 -20.47 66.89 -13.08
C GLY A 411 -21.07 65.60 -12.45
N VAL A 412 -21.48 65.52 -11.17
CA VAL A 412 -22.63 66.22 -10.57
C VAL A 412 -22.67 65.93 -9.04
N SER A 413 -22.92 67.00 -8.28
CA SER A 413 -23.47 67.18 -6.91
C SER A 413 -24.51 66.14 -6.43
N GLY A 414 -24.83 65.90 -5.16
CA GLY A 414 -25.05 66.75 -3.98
C GLY A 414 -25.95 65.97 -3.01
N SER A 415 -25.67 65.96 -1.70
CA SER A 415 -26.35 66.72 -0.63
C SER A 415 -27.61 66.07 -0.01
N GLN A 416 -27.46 65.67 1.27
CA GLN A 416 -28.31 65.90 2.45
C GLN A 416 -29.85 65.75 2.40
N GLY A 417 -30.41 65.07 3.42
CA GLY A 417 -31.60 65.57 4.15
C GLY A 417 -32.73 64.60 4.55
N MET A 418 -32.64 64.07 5.78
CA MET A 418 -33.67 63.98 6.86
C MET A 418 -35.03 63.22 6.74
N ALA A 419 -35.38 62.63 7.92
CA ALA A 419 -36.70 62.29 8.51
C ALA A 419 -37.38 60.96 8.07
N GLU A 420 -38.08 60.14 8.88
CA GLU A 420 -38.45 60.10 10.32
C GLU A 420 -39.10 58.71 10.64
N GLY A 421 -38.99 58.25 11.90
CA GLY A 421 -39.90 57.30 12.60
C GLY A 421 -39.74 55.80 12.34
N ASP A 422 -40.02 54.85 13.23
CA ASP A 422 -40.40 54.80 14.67
C ASP A 422 -40.31 53.30 15.07
N ARG A 423 -40.02 53.01 16.35
CA ARG A 423 -40.07 51.72 17.10
C ARG A 423 -39.06 50.63 16.71
N GLY A 424 -38.14 50.14 17.55
CA GLY A 424 -37.95 50.21 19.01
C GLY A 424 -37.96 48.79 19.60
N ARG A 425 -36.84 48.29 20.13
CA ARG A 425 -36.73 47.79 21.51
C ARG A 425 -35.29 47.38 21.89
N ASP A 426 -34.94 47.81 23.10
CA ASP A 426 -33.66 47.73 23.81
C ASP A 426 -33.02 46.35 23.94
N GLN A 427 -31.68 46.36 23.95
CA GLN A 427 -30.86 45.62 24.91
C GLN A 427 -29.44 46.19 24.94
N GLN A 428 -29.01 46.71 26.09
CA GLN A 428 -27.60 46.84 26.42
C GLN A 428 -27.37 46.89 27.93
N ARG A 429 -26.27 46.21 28.34
CA ARG A 429 -25.45 46.42 29.55
C ARG A 429 -26.03 45.91 30.87
N GLU A 430 -25.27 45.47 31.87
CA GLU A 430 -23.82 45.26 32.09
C GLU A 430 -23.69 44.44 33.39
N ASP A 431 -22.59 43.69 33.49
CA ASP A 431 -21.79 43.35 34.69
C ASP A 431 -22.33 42.58 35.92
N ALA A 432 -21.36 41.85 36.49
CA ALA A 432 -21.34 40.83 37.55
C ALA A 432 -21.73 41.37 38.97
N PRO A 433 -21.56 40.67 40.14
CA PRO A 433 -20.93 39.35 40.45
C PRO A 433 -21.57 38.51 41.61
N ALA A 434 -20.90 37.39 41.95
CA ALA A 434 -20.69 36.81 43.30
C ALA A 434 -21.75 35.90 44.01
N GLY A 435 -21.21 34.89 44.73
CA GLY A 435 -21.83 34.18 45.88
C GLY A 435 -22.23 32.72 45.58
N SER A 436 -21.39 31.72 45.84
CA SER A 436 -21.15 31.02 47.12
C SER A 436 -22.24 30.02 47.58
N ASP A 437 -21.76 28.80 47.81
CA ASP A 437 -22.07 27.92 48.95
C ASP A 437 -23.25 26.93 48.96
N GLN A 438 -22.84 25.69 49.27
CA GLN A 438 -23.45 24.69 50.15
C GLN A 438 -24.28 23.51 49.60
N ARG A 439 -23.71 22.33 49.88
CA ARG A 439 -24.30 21.03 50.23
C ARG A 439 -25.65 21.20 50.94
N SER A 440 -26.65 20.32 50.80
CA SER A 440 -26.66 18.91 51.23
C SER A 440 -28.07 18.31 50.96
N GLN A 441 -28.17 17.06 50.48
CA GLN A 441 -28.82 15.89 51.15
C GLN A 441 -30.32 16.03 51.51
N ASP A 442 -31.21 15.03 51.42
CA ASP A 442 -31.17 13.59 51.15
C ASP A 442 -32.65 13.10 51.18
N GLN A 443 -32.83 11.80 50.91
CA GLN A 443 -33.93 10.87 51.21
C GLN A 443 -34.46 10.24 49.90
N GLY A 444 -34.27 8.96 49.59
CA GLY A 444 -33.89 7.80 50.40
C GLY A 444 -34.98 6.74 50.26
N LEU A 445 -34.64 5.53 49.79
CA LEU A 445 -35.37 4.32 50.14
C LEU A 445 -34.57 3.05 49.79
N THR A 446 -34.41 2.27 50.86
CA THR A 446 -33.67 1.04 51.10
C THR A 446 -34.33 -0.20 50.50
N ARG A 447 -33.52 -1.22 50.12
CA ARG A 447 -33.79 -2.63 50.46
C ARG A 447 -32.59 -3.57 50.21
N THR A 448 -31.97 -3.93 51.33
CA THR A 448 -31.45 -5.24 51.78
C THR A 448 -31.16 -6.38 50.77
N THR A 449 -29.95 -6.89 50.92
CA THR A 449 -29.32 -8.12 50.41
C THR A 449 -29.92 -9.43 50.95
N GLU A 450 -30.03 -10.45 50.09
CA GLU A 450 -29.91 -11.87 50.47
C GLU A 450 -29.10 -12.66 49.44
N HIS A 451 -28.21 -13.52 49.96
CA HIS A 451 -27.25 -14.36 49.28
C HIS A 451 -27.92 -15.56 48.56
N GLY A 452 -27.56 -15.78 47.30
CA GLY A 452 -27.78 -17.03 46.58
C GLY A 452 -26.55 -17.39 45.76
N GLN A 453 -25.68 -18.23 46.33
CA GLN A 453 -24.51 -18.80 45.66
C GLN A 453 -24.94 -19.60 44.40
N ARG A 454 -24.46 -19.19 43.23
CA ARG A 454 -24.25 -20.09 42.08
C ARG A 454 -22.77 -20.08 41.75
N THR A 455 -22.11 -21.15 42.15
CA THR A 455 -20.74 -21.50 41.76
C THR A 455 -20.67 -21.72 40.25
N THR A 456 -19.97 -20.85 39.54
CA THR A 456 -19.43 -21.16 38.21
C THR A 456 -18.20 -22.06 38.40
N PRO A 457 -18.09 -23.19 37.68
CA PRO A 457 -16.96 -24.08 37.82
C PRO A 457 -15.68 -23.40 37.30
N ILE A 458 -14.64 -23.41 38.13
CA ILE A 458 -13.28 -23.02 37.76
C ILE A 458 -12.84 -24.00 36.66
N ALA A 459 -12.64 -23.48 35.45
CA ALA A 459 -12.06 -24.24 34.35
C ALA A 459 -10.69 -24.76 34.80
N SER A 460 -10.55 -26.08 34.85
CA SER A 460 -9.26 -26.72 35.08
C SER A 460 -8.25 -26.24 34.02
N PRO A 461 -6.99 -25.97 34.39
CA PRO A 461 -5.99 -25.57 33.42
C PRO A 461 -5.87 -26.65 32.34
N VAL A 462 -6.12 -26.25 31.10
CA VAL A 462 -5.92 -27.08 29.92
C VAL A 462 -4.46 -27.50 29.92
N GLN A 463 -4.18 -28.79 30.15
CA GLN A 463 -2.83 -29.31 30.01
C GLN A 463 -2.37 -29.07 28.56
N PRO A 464 -1.19 -28.49 28.34
CA PRO A 464 -0.67 -28.31 26.99
C PRO A 464 -0.57 -29.68 26.30
N PRO A 465 -0.87 -29.77 25.00
CA PRO A 465 -0.79 -31.02 24.26
C PRO A 465 0.62 -31.62 24.40
N PRO A 466 0.75 -32.95 24.48
CA PRO A 466 2.04 -33.61 24.64
C PRO A 466 2.97 -33.20 23.50
N ARG A 467 4.05 -32.50 23.82
CA ARG A 467 5.11 -32.18 22.87
C ARG A 467 5.80 -33.50 22.51
N LEU A 468 5.62 -33.94 21.27
CA LEU A 468 6.45 -34.99 20.67
C LEU A 468 7.88 -34.44 20.55
N GLU A 469 8.72 -34.69 21.55
CA GLU A 469 10.14 -34.37 21.49
C GLU A 469 10.82 -35.35 20.53
N VAL A 470 10.96 -34.92 19.28
CA VAL A 470 11.81 -35.59 18.31
C VAL A 470 13.25 -35.12 18.54
N PRO A 471 14.17 -35.98 19.00
CA PRO A 471 15.56 -35.60 19.17
C PRO A 471 16.16 -35.23 17.81
N ALA A 472 16.70 -34.02 17.72
CA ALA A 472 17.32 -33.48 16.52
C ALA A 472 18.70 -32.93 16.88
N GLU A 473 19.74 -33.41 16.22
CA GLU A 473 21.08 -32.83 16.28
C GLU A 473 21.17 -31.69 15.26
N VAL A 474 21.30 -30.45 15.74
CA VAL A 474 21.44 -29.27 14.90
C VAL A 474 22.91 -28.89 14.82
N LYS A 475 23.47 -28.89 13.60
CA LYS A 475 24.80 -28.38 13.26
C LYS A 475 24.65 -27.18 12.32
N ASP A 476 25.70 -26.37 12.17
CA ASP A 476 25.67 -25.08 11.46
C ASP A 476 24.99 -25.11 10.07
N ASN A 477 25.09 -26.23 9.35
CA ASN A 477 24.52 -26.38 8.01
C ASN A 477 23.61 -27.60 7.82
N GLU A 478 23.36 -28.39 8.87
CA GLU A 478 22.54 -29.59 8.77
C GLU A 478 21.79 -29.93 10.06
N VAL A 479 20.57 -30.42 9.91
CA VAL A 479 19.74 -30.97 10.99
C VAL A 479 19.63 -32.47 10.78
N VAL A 480 19.98 -33.26 11.80
CA VAL A 480 19.88 -34.73 11.76
C VAL A 480 18.81 -35.18 12.74
N ILE A 481 17.82 -35.93 12.25
CA ILE A 481 16.72 -36.47 13.03
C ILE A 481 16.74 -38.00 12.89
N SER A 482 16.70 -38.71 14.01
CA SER A 482 16.67 -40.18 14.04
C SER A 482 15.29 -40.66 14.51
N LEU A 483 14.59 -41.42 13.67
CA LEU A 483 13.25 -41.96 13.94
C LEU A 483 13.27 -43.47 13.68
N GLY A 484 13.25 -44.27 14.76
CA GLY A 484 13.36 -45.73 14.65
C GLY A 484 14.69 -46.17 14.02
N ASP A 485 14.60 -46.96 12.96
CA ASP A 485 15.74 -47.42 12.15
C ASP A 485 16.11 -46.45 11.01
N ARG A 486 15.55 -45.23 10.98
CA ARG A 486 15.70 -44.28 9.87
C ARG A 486 16.34 -42.99 10.33
N ARG A 487 17.34 -42.55 9.56
CA ARG A 487 18.09 -41.31 9.75
C ARG A 487 17.72 -40.31 8.66
N TRP A 488 17.23 -39.15 9.10
CA TRP A 488 16.86 -38.00 8.27
C TRP A 488 17.93 -36.92 8.39
N ARG A 489 18.52 -36.50 7.28
CA ARG A 489 19.45 -35.37 7.22
C ARG A 489 18.81 -34.26 6.39
N ILE A 490 18.67 -33.09 6.99
CA ILE A 490 18.04 -31.92 6.39
C ILE A 490 19.09 -30.82 6.23
N ARG A 491 19.17 -30.21 5.04
CA ARG A 491 20.01 -29.03 4.77
C ARG A 491 19.20 -27.91 4.15
N GLY A 492 19.63 -26.67 4.40
CA GLY A 492 19.03 -25.46 3.84
C GLY A 492 17.96 -24.80 4.73
N LEU A 493 17.75 -25.30 5.95
CA LEU A 493 16.81 -24.70 6.91
C LEU A 493 17.12 -23.22 7.17
N GLN A 494 18.40 -22.88 7.35
CA GLN A 494 18.91 -21.53 7.59
C GLN A 494 18.62 -20.51 6.46
N LYS A 495 18.25 -20.99 5.27
CA LYS A 495 17.88 -20.14 4.14
C LYS A 495 16.37 -19.84 4.09
N ASN A 496 15.57 -20.46 4.97
CA ASN A 496 14.11 -20.33 4.99
C ASN A 496 13.68 -19.37 6.10
N MET A 497 13.76 -18.07 5.85
CA MET A 497 13.32 -17.00 6.77
C MET A 497 11.85 -16.59 6.58
N SER A 498 11.08 -17.32 5.76
CA SER A 498 9.66 -17.07 5.50
C SER A 498 8.81 -18.23 6.02
N TYR A 499 7.67 -17.91 6.63
CA TYR A 499 6.66 -18.89 7.08
C TYR A 499 5.85 -19.53 5.94
N GLU A 500 5.96 -19.01 4.70
CA GLU A 500 5.16 -19.48 3.56
C GLU A 500 5.79 -20.63 2.79
N GLN A 501 7.10 -20.84 2.95
CA GLN A 501 7.86 -21.86 2.22
C GLN A 501 8.91 -22.51 3.12
N LEU A 502 9.02 -23.84 3.03
CA LEU A 502 10.05 -24.61 3.71
C LEU A 502 10.76 -25.51 2.68
N ARG A 503 11.60 -24.89 1.85
CA ARG A 503 12.36 -25.59 0.81
C ARG A 503 13.67 -26.11 1.39
N VAL A 504 13.79 -27.43 1.50
CA VAL A 504 14.94 -28.08 2.12
C VAL A 504 15.42 -29.27 1.29
N ASN A 505 16.70 -29.60 1.45
CA ASN A 505 17.27 -30.84 0.95
C ASN A 505 17.14 -31.91 2.03
N VAL A 506 16.39 -32.98 1.76
CA VAL A 506 16.14 -34.08 2.70
C VAL A 506 16.80 -35.35 2.17
N LEU A 507 17.67 -35.94 2.99
CA LEU A 507 18.21 -37.28 2.78
C LEU A 507 17.63 -38.23 3.84
N LEU A 508 16.99 -39.30 3.37
CA LEU A 508 16.52 -40.41 4.20
C LEU A 508 17.43 -41.62 4.00
N SER A 509 17.93 -42.21 5.08
CA SER A 509 18.80 -43.39 5.05
C SER A 509 18.47 -44.34 6.21
N ARG A 510 18.81 -45.62 6.07
CA ARG A 510 18.76 -46.60 7.17
C ARG A 510 20.20 -46.92 7.60
N PRO A 511 20.61 -46.64 8.85
CA PRO A 511 21.95 -46.98 9.32
C PRO A 511 22.22 -48.48 9.15
N GLY A 512 23.32 -48.84 8.45
CA GLY A 512 23.69 -50.23 8.19
C GLY A 512 23.10 -50.84 6.90
N ALA A 513 22.32 -50.09 6.12
CA ALA A 513 21.90 -50.48 4.76
C ALA A 513 22.50 -49.54 3.71
N ASP A 514 22.88 -50.05 2.54
CA ASP A 514 23.41 -49.25 1.41
C ASP A 514 22.31 -48.45 0.65
N ALA A 515 21.11 -48.35 1.21
CA ALA A 515 19.96 -47.68 0.60
C ALA A 515 19.71 -46.29 1.23
N PHE A 516 19.65 -45.27 0.38
CA PHE A 516 19.28 -43.91 0.75
C PHE A 516 18.48 -43.24 -0.37
N HIS A 517 17.64 -42.27 -0.02
CA HIS A 517 16.94 -41.40 -0.95
C HIS A 517 17.22 -39.95 -0.60
N VAL A 518 17.47 -39.10 -1.59
CA VAL A 518 17.73 -37.66 -1.40
C VAL A 518 16.96 -36.83 -2.42
N ASP A 519 16.28 -35.79 -1.95
CA ASP A 519 15.57 -34.84 -2.82
C ASP A 519 15.57 -33.42 -2.21
N THR A 520 15.32 -32.42 -3.06
CA THR A 520 15.15 -31.02 -2.65
C THR A 520 13.77 -30.54 -3.02
N PHE A 521 12.92 -30.36 -2.02
CA PHE A 521 11.52 -30.02 -2.24
C PHE A 521 10.99 -29.11 -1.13
N ASP A 522 9.83 -28.51 -1.41
CA ASP A 522 9.07 -27.70 -0.48
C ASP A 522 8.22 -28.61 0.40
N LEU A 523 8.54 -28.65 1.69
CA LEU A 523 7.82 -29.43 2.67
C LEU A 523 6.36 -29.00 2.82
N TYR A 524 5.96 -27.78 2.45
CA TYR A 524 4.56 -27.36 2.47
C TYR A 524 3.75 -27.82 1.26
N SER A 525 4.41 -28.23 0.17
CA SER A 525 3.74 -28.78 -1.00
C SER A 525 3.30 -30.23 -0.78
N ALA A 526 1.98 -30.45 -0.61
CA ALA A 526 1.41 -31.79 -0.45
C ALA A 526 1.74 -32.73 -1.61
N ARG A 527 1.80 -32.18 -2.84
CA ARG A 527 2.18 -32.94 -4.05
C ARG A 527 3.63 -33.41 -3.99
N GLN A 528 4.56 -32.55 -3.54
CA GLN A 528 5.97 -32.90 -3.46
C GLN A 528 6.26 -33.87 -2.30
N ARG A 529 5.60 -33.69 -1.14
CA ARG A 529 5.65 -34.67 -0.04
C ARG A 529 5.19 -36.06 -0.50
N ALA A 530 4.09 -36.15 -1.25
CA ALA A 530 3.59 -37.43 -1.75
C ALA A 530 4.57 -38.10 -2.73
N LEU A 531 5.25 -37.30 -3.56
CA LEU A 531 6.28 -37.79 -4.49
C LEU A 531 7.50 -38.34 -3.73
N PHE A 532 8.04 -37.57 -2.79
CA PHE A 532 9.17 -37.97 -1.96
C PHE A 532 8.87 -39.24 -1.16
N VAL A 533 7.71 -39.31 -0.49
CA VAL A 533 7.29 -40.50 0.28
C VAL A 533 7.26 -41.74 -0.61
N LYS A 534 6.71 -41.62 -1.83
CA LYS A 534 6.61 -42.76 -2.76
C LYS A 534 8.00 -43.24 -3.20
N GLN A 535 8.88 -42.32 -3.58
CA GLN A 535 10.22 -42.65 -4.07
C GLN A 535 11.10 -43.19 -2.94
N ALA A 536 11.14 -42.50 -1.80
CA ALA A 536 11.89 -42.92 -0.62
C ALA A 536 11.43 -44.27 -0.06
N ALA A 537 10.11 -44.54 -0.02
CA ALA A 537 9.60 -45.84 0.41
C ALA A 537 10.04 -46.98 -0.52
N THR A 538 10.08 -46.73 -1.83
CA THR A 538 10.54 -47.70 -2.83
C THR A 538 12.03 -48.00 -2.68
N GLU A 539 12.85 -46.96 -2.54
CA GLU A 539 14.31 -47.09 -2.45
C GLU A 539 14.78 -47.70 -1.12
N LEU A 540 14.12 -47.40 0.00
CA LEU A 540 14.45 -47.96 1.31
C LEU A 540 13.75 -49.29 1.63
N GLY A 541 12.91 -49.80 0.72
CA GLY A 541 12.08 -51.00 0.96
C GLY A 541 11.16 -50.85 2.16
N ALA A 542 10.67 -49.63 2.42
CA ALA A 542 9.82 -49.29 3.57
C ALA A 542 8.35 -49.13 3.14
N LYS A 543 7.42 -49.21 4.10
CA LYS A 543 6.01 -48.93 3.79
C LYS A 543 5.81 -47.42 3.61
N PRO A 544 5.08 -46.96 2.57
CA PRO A 544 4.82 -45.54 2.35
C PRO A 544 4.17 -44.82 3.55
N GLU A 545 3.31 -45.50 4.30
CA GLU A 545 2.67 -44.91 5.49
C GLU A 545 3.66 -44.66 6.64
N GLU A 546 4.71 -45.47 6.78
CA GLU A 546 5.75 -45.27 7.79
C GLU A 546 6.62 -44.05 7.45
N VAL A 547 7.04 -43.93 6.19
CA VAL A 547 7.80 -42.77 5.70
C VAL A 547 6.98 -41.48 5.79
N LYS A 548 5.69 -41.54 5.49
CA LYS A 548 4.76 -40.42 5.62
C LYS A 548 4.56 -39.97 7.07
N GLY A 549 4.43 -40.92 7.99
CA GLY A 549 4.33 -40.63 9.43
C GLY A 549 5.59 -39.95 9.97
N ASP A 550 6.76 -40.43 9.57
CA ASP A 550 8.04 -39.84 9.95
C ASP A 550 8.26 -38.46 9.33
N LEU A 551 7.92 -38.28 8.05
CA LEU A 551 8.01 -36.99 7.37
C LEU A 551 7.14 -35.93 8.06
N GLY A 552 5.97 -36.31 8.60
CA GLY A 552 5.12 -35.42 9.39
C GLY A 552 5.79 -34.98 10.71
N ARG A 553 6.53 -35.87 11.38
CA ARG A 553 7.30 -35.54 12.59
C ARG A 553 8.49 -34.65 12.29
N VAL A 554 9.18 -34.90 11.17
CA VAL A 554 10.29 -34.07 10.68
C VAL A 554 9.80 -32.66 10.35
N LEU A 555 8.65 -32.52 9.67
CA LEU A 555 8.05 -31.22 9.37
C LEU A 555 7.81 -30.40 10.64
N LEU A 556 7.09 -30.97 11.62
CA LEU A 556 6.80 -30.29 12.89
C LEU A 556 8.08 -29.83 13.62
N LYS A 557 9.16 -30.62 13.58
CA LYS A 557 10.42 -30.26 14.20
C LYS A 557 11.14 -29.13 13.46
N LEU A 558 11.08 -29.12 12.12
CA LEU A 558 11.67 -28.06 11.32
C LEU A 558 10.94 -26.72 11.48
N GLU A 559 9.60 -26.73 11.62
CA GLU A 559 8.82 -25.53 11.95
C GLU A 559 9.24 -24.93 13.28
N GLN A 560 9.42 -25.76 14.33
CA GLN A 560 9.90 -25.29 15.64
C GLN A 560 11.29 -24.64 15.56
N LEU A 561 12.19 -25.21 14.76
CA LEU A 561 13.54 -24.68 14.56
C LEU A 561 13.52 -23.39 13.72
N GLN A 562 12.66 -23.32 12.71
CA GLN A 562 12.46 -22.13 11.87
C GLN A 562 11.89 -20.96 12.70
N ASP A 563 10.85 -21.20 13.50
CA ASP A 563 10.28 -20.20 14.42
C ASP A 563 11.35 -19.64 15.37
N SER A 564 12.22 -20.51 15.89
CA SER A 564 13.30 -20.11 16.79
C SER A 564 14.34 -19.25 16.06
N GLN A 565 14.73 -19.62 14.83
CA GLN A 565 15.68 -18.84 14.01
C GLN A 565 15.12 -17.47 13.62
N ILE A 566 13.85 -17.40 13.23
CA ILE A 566 13.20 -16.13 12.89
C ILE A 566 13.11 -15.24 14.13
N ARG A 567 12.77 -15.78 15.30
CA ARG A 567 12.74 -15.03 16.56
C ARG A 567 14.12 -14.53 16.99
N GLU A 568 15.17 -15.35 16.88
CA GLU A 568 16.54 -14.90 17.19
C GLU A 568 17.02 -13.85 16.19
N ALA A 569 16.69 -13.97 14.90
CA ALA A 569 17.03 -12.95 13.90
C ALA A 569 16.28 -11.62 14.10
N LEU A 570 15.09 -11.66 14.70
CA LEU A 570 14.28 -10.48 15.03
C LEU A 570 14.64 -9.86 16.39
N LYS A 571 15.56 -10.45 17.17
CA LYS A 571 16.05 -9.79 18.38
C LYS A 571 16.94 -8.61 18.00
N PRO A 572 16.65 -7.38 18.48
CA PRO A 572 17.49 -6.23 18.20
C PRO A 572 18.88 -6.46 18.76
N LYS A 573 19.90 -6.44 17.89
CA LYS A 573 21.31 -6.37 18.30
C LYS A 573 21.55 -5.00 18.93
N GLN A 574 21.55 -4.93 20.26
CA GLN A 574 22.12 -3.77 20.95
C GLN A 574 23.64 -3.82 20.77
N GLU A 575 24.19 -2.93 19.94
CA GLU A 575 25.63 -2.63 19.96
C GLU A 575 25.93 -1.91 21.27
N THR A 576 26.39 -2.64 22.29
CA THR A 576 26.91 -2.04 23.51
C THR A 576 28.30 -1.50 23.21
N VAL A 577 28.44 -0.18 23.15
CA VAL A 577 29.76 0.48 23.12
C VAL A 577 30.50 0.14 24.42
N THR A 578 31.59 -0.61 24.33
CA THR A 578 32.42 -0.98 25.48
C THR A 578 33.48 0.08 25.72
N ILE A 579 33.34 0.84 26.81
CA ILE A 579 34.34 1.84 27.25
C ILE A 579 35.58 1.13 27.77
N SER A 580 36.77 1.56 27.37
CA SER A 580 38.04 1.03 27.87
C SER A 580 38.27 1.39 29.35
N PRO A 581 39.16 0.67 30.07
CA PRO A 581 39.49 0.99 31.46
C PRO A 581 40.08 2.41 31.64
N GLU A 582 40.80 2.90 30.63
CA GLU A 582 41.44 4.23 30.61
C GLU A 582 40.39 5.33 30.45
N GLU A 583 39.52 5.22 29.45
CA GLU A 583 38.39 6.14 29.25
C GLU A 583 37.45 6.16 30.47
N ARG A 584 37.27 5.01 31.13
CA ARG A 584 36.47 4.93 32.36
C ARG A 584 37.12 5.70 33.51
N ALA A 585 38.44 5.67 33.64
CA ALA A 585 39.16 6.43 34.66
C ALA A 585 39.08 7.94 34.41
N GLU A 586 39.23 8.38 33.15
CA GLU A 586 39.07 9.78 32.75
C GLU A 586 37.64 10.29 32.98
N ALA A 587 36.63 9.49 32.63
CA ALA A 587 35.24 9.83 32.87
C ALA A 587 34.92 9.98 34.37
N LEU A 588 35.46 9.09 35.22
CA LEU A 588 35.31 9.20 36.68
C LEU A 588 36.01 10.45 37.23
N ALA A 589 37.21 10.77 36.77
CA ALA A 589 37.92 11.97 37.17
C ALA A 589 37.16 13.25 36.79
N LEU A 590 36.50 13.27 35.62
CA LEU A 590 35.61 14.37 35.23
C LEU A 590 34.40 14.47 36.16
N LEU A 591 33.77 13.34 36.51
CA LEU A 591 32.57 13.32 37.36
C LEU A 591 32.85 13.75 38.81
N GLU A 592 34.07 13.60 39.30
CA GLU A 592 34.49 13.98 40.66
C GLU A 592 35.04 15.41 40.76
N ASP A 593 35.12 16.14 39.64
CA ASP A 593 35.65 17.50 39.60
C ASP A 593 34.74 18.50 40.36
N PRO A 594 35.26 19.29 41.32
CA PRO A 594 34.46 20.27 42.05
C PRO A 594 33.89 21.41 41.18
N GLU A 595 34.47 21.66 40.01
CA GLU A 595 34.03 22.67 39.03
C GLU A 595 33.26 22.04 37.85
N LEU A 596 32.77 20.80 38.00
CA LEU A 596 32.06 20.05 36.94
C LEU A 596 30.97 20.87 36.23
N LEU A 597 30.15 21.61 36.99
CA LEU A 597 29.07 22.42 36.42
C LEU A 597 29.61 23.56 35.53
N GLU A 598 30.72 24.18 35.92
CA GLU A 598 31.36 25.24 35.15
C GLU A 598 31.99 24.67 33.88
N ARG A 599 32.60 23.48 33.97
CA ARG A 599 33.15 22.75 32.82
C ARG A 599 32.06 22.40 31.80
N ILE A 600 30.92 21.87 32.24
CA ILE A 600 29.77 21.56 31.36
C ILE A 600 29.27 22.82 30.64
N VAL A 601 29.16 23.94 31.36
CA VAL A 601 28.74 25.22 30.78
C VAL A 601 29.76 25.70 29.74
N SER A 602 31.06 25.58 30.03
CA SER A 602 32.13 25.93 29.09
C SER A 602 32.11 25.06 27.83
N ASP A 603 31.82 23.76 27.97
CA ASP A 603 31.69 22.87 26.82
C ASP A 603 30.48 23.23 25.95
N LEU A 604 29.33 23.58 26.56
CA LEU A 604 28.17 24.09 25.83
C LEU A 604 28.43 25.44 25.14
N GLU A 605 29.29 26.28 25.69
CA GLU A 605 29.76 27.50 25.03
C GLU A 605 30.61 27.20 23.80
N ARG A 606 31.50 26.22 23.88
CA ARG A 606 32.28 25.73 22.73
C ARG A 606 31.39 25.13 21.65
N CYS A 607 30.24 24.57 22.01
CA CYS A 607 29.21 24.12 21.08
C CYS A 607 28.39 25.26 20.46
N GLY A 608 28.67 26.52 20.79
CA GLY A 608 28.09 27.70 20.14
C GLY A 608 26.93 28.37 20.87
N VAL A 609 26.63 27.97 22.13
CA VAL A 609 25.59 28.62 22.95
C VAL A 609 26.24 29.61 23.91
N VAL A 610 26.12 30.91 23.65
CA VAL A 610 26.71 31.97 24.48
C VAL A 610 25.66 32.53 25.46
N GLY A 611 26.03 32.73 26.73
CA GLY A 611 25.10 33.22 27.77
C GLY A 611 24.15 32.14 28.33
N GLU A 612 23.12 32.53 29.07
CA GLU A 612 22.04 31.65 29.59
C GLU A 612 22.51 30.41 30.39
N GLN A 613 23.43 30.60 31.34
CA GLN A 613 24.00 29.52 32.16
C GLN A 613 22.96 28.59 32.79
N THR A 614 21.87 29.16 33.32
CA THR A 614 20.78 28.38 33.92
C THR A 614 20.10 27.45 32.91
N ASN A 615 19.79 27.93 31.70
CA ASN A 615 19.07 27.15 30.69
C ASN A 615 19.94 26.00 30.17
N LYS A 616 21.24 26.24 29.99
CA LYS A 616 22.24 25.22 29.64
C LYS A 616 22.25 24.06 30.64
N LEU A 617 22.35 24.40 31.92
CA LEU A 617 22.40 23.39 32.98
C LEU A 617 21.08 22.63 33.11
N VAL A 618 19.94 23.32 33.04
CA VAL A 618 18.61 22.68 33.07
C VAL A 618 18.43 21.72 31.89
N GLY A 619 18.80 22.14 30.68
CA GLY A 619 18.74 21.27 29.49
C GLY A 619 19.64 20.05 29.62
N TYR A 620 20.88 20.22 30.10
CA TYR A 620 21.82 19.12 30.32
C TYR A 620 21.30 18.12 31.37
N LEU A 621 20.82 18.61 32.52
CA LEU A 621 20.24 17.75 33.56
C LEU A 621 19.05 16.95 33.06
N ALA A 622 18.18 17.57 32.26
CA ALA A 622 17.06 16.87 31.64
C ALA A 622 17.54 15.76 30.68
N ALA A 623 18.54 16.03 29.85
CA ALA A 623 19.10 15.04 28.93
C ALA A 623 19.77 13.84 29.65
N VAL A 624 20.48 14.08 30.75
CA VAL A 624 21.14 13.02 31.54
C VAL A 624 20.13 12.20 32.35
N SER A 625 19.02 12.82 32.78
CA SER A 625 17.97 12.14 33.54
C SER A 625 17.34 10.93 32.84
N ARG A 626 17.55 10.74 31.51
CA ARG A 626 17.12 9.56 30.74
C ARG A 626 17.55 8.21 31.35
N LYS A 627 18.63 8.20 32.13
CA LYS A 627 19.15 7.00 32.80
C LYS A 627 18.50 6.75 34.16
N LEU A 628 17.74 7.71 34.69
CA LEU A 628 16.98 7.56 35.92
C LEU A 628 15.67 6.81 35.66
N THR A 629 15.04 6.36 36.74
CA THR A 629 13.71 5.72 36.69
C THR A 629 12.62 6.70 36.29
N GLU A 630 12.76 7.97 36.66
CA GLU A 630 11.84 9.06 36.35
C GLU A 630 12.61 10.18 35.63
N PRO A 631 12.68 10.15 34.28
CA PRO A 631 13.36 11.18 33.52
C PRO A 631 12.59 12.50 33.54
N LEU A 632 13.32 13.60 33.53
CA LEU A 632 12.78 14.96 33.47
C LEU A 632 12.38 15.33 32.04
N ALA A 633 11.25 16.03 31.92
CA ALA A 633 10.80 16.63 30.67
C ALA A 633 10.95 18.16 30.74
N VAL A 634 11.46 18.75 29.67
CA VAL A 634 11.65 20.21 29.56
C VAL A 634 11.01 20.72 28.28
N LEU A 635 10.31 21.84 28.38
CA LEU A 635 9.77 22.59 27.25
C LEU A 635 10.51 23.92 27.15
N VAL A 636 11.07 24.21 25.97
CA VAL A 636 11.83 25.44 25.72
C VAL A 636 10.95 26.45 25.00
N GLN A 637 10.54 27.50 25.72
CA GLN A 637 9.70 28.57 25.18
C GLN A 637 10.53 29.84 24.96
N SER A 638 10.44 30.44 23.77
CA SER A 638 11.03 31.75 23.48
C SER A 638 10.45 32.35 22.20
N SER A 639 10.83 33.59 21.86
CA SER A 639 10.51 34.22 20.58
C SER A 639 11.19 33.52 19.39
N SER A 640 10.68 33.75 18.17
CA SER A 640 11.31 33.20 16.96
C SER A 640 12.74 33.73 16.81
N ALA A 641 13.64 32.89 16.28
CA ALA A 641 15.08 33.16 16.11
C ALA A 641 15.92 33.42 17.39
N ALA A 642 15.35 33.29 18.59
CA ALA A 642 16.08 33.49 19.86
C ALA A 642 16.97 32.30 20.29
N GLY A 643 17.30 31.36 19.39
CA GLY A 643 18.26 30.30 19.68
C GLY A 643 17.73 29.03 20.37
N LYS A 644 16.41 28.77 20.42
CA LYS A 644 15.83 27.55 21.03
C LYS A 644 16.45 26.27 20.50
N SER A 645 16.48 26.14 19.18
CA SER A 645 17.01 24.97 18.49
C SER A 645 18.52 24.86 18.69
N ALA A 646 19.23 25.99 18.83
CA ALA A 646 20.66 25.99 19.11
C ALA A 646 20.95 25.44 20.52
N LEU A 647 20.20 25.87 21.54
CA LEU A 647 20.30 25.33 22.90
C LEU A 647 19.99 23.83 22.92
N MET A 648 18.88 23.40 22.31
CA MET A 648 18.50 21.99 22.23
C MET A 648 19.57 21.15 21.53
N ASN A 649 20.05 21.58 20.36
CA ASN A 649 21.05 20.85 19.59
C ASN A 649 22.41 20.75 20.33
N ALA A 650 22.83 21.81 21.03
CA ALA A 650 24.05 21.81 21.81
C ALA A 650 23.98 20.81 22.97
N VAL A 651 22.86 20.77 23.70
CA VAL A 651 22.65 19.78 24.76
C VAL A 651 22.64 18.35 24.19
N LEU A 652 21.96 18.11 23.07
CA LEU A 652 21.91 16.80 22.41
C LEU A 652 23.26 16.36 21.83
N SER A 653 24.16 17.29 21.50
CA SER A 653 25.51 16.95 21.04
C SER A 653 26.42 16.39 22.14
N LEU A 654 26.11 16.67 23.41
CA LEU A 654 26.82 16.08 24.56
C LEU A 654 26.30 14.69 24.92
N MET A 655 25.33 14.15 24.17
CA MET A 655 24.71 12.86 24.42
C MET A 655 25.08 11.85 23.33
N PRO A 656 25.24 10.56 23.67
CA PRO A 656 25.55 9.53 22.69
C PRO A 656 24.53 9.51 21.55
N SER A 657 25.02 9.34 20.32
CA SER A 657 24.21 9.47 19.10
C SER A 657 23.13 8.39 18.96
N GLU A 658 23.37 7.23 19.55
CA GLU A 658 22.52 6.05 19.62
C GLU A 658 21.43 6.18 20.70
N GLU A 659 21.60 7.11 21.64
CA GLU A 659 20.66 7.39 22.73
C GLU A 659 19.83 8.64 22.50
N ARG A 660 19.89 9.24 21.30
CA ARG A 660 19.08 10.40 20.92
C ARG A 660 18.17 10.06 19.76
N VAL A 661 16.91 10.49 19.87
CA VAL A 661 15.90 10.37 18.84
C VAL A 661 15.26 11.74 18.64
N GLN A 662 15.44 12.32 17.46
CA GLN A 662 15.00 13.69 17.17
C GLN A 662 13.96 13.70 16.06
N TYR A 663 12.84 14.37 16.30
CA TYR A 663 11.76 14.58 15.34
C TYR A 663 11.49 16.06 15.15
N SER A 664 11.30 16.49 13.91
CA SER A 664 10.89 17.86 13.61
C SER A 664 9.42 18.09 13.99
N ALA A 665 8.55 17.14 13.65
CA ALA A 665 7.15 17.08 14.08
C ALA A 665 6.69 15.61 14.17
N MET A 666 5.76 15.30 15.08
CA MET A 666 5.30 13.93 15.32
C MET A 666 3.78 13.91 15.58
N THR A 667 3.11 12.81 15.25
CA THR A 667 1.69 12.61 15.59
C THR A 667 1.57 11.68 16.79
N GLY A 668 0.49 11.79 17.59
CA GLY A 668 0.26 10.86 18.70
C GLY A 668 0.20 9.40 18.26
N GLN A 669 -0.31 9.13 17.06
CA GLN A 669 -0.37 7.78 16.49
C GLN A 669 1.02 7.21 16.18
N SER A 670 1.97 8.02 15.68
CA SER A 670 3.33 7.54 15.41
C SER A 670 4.04 7.01 16.67
N LEU A 671 3.77 7.57 17.86
CA LEU A 671 4.33 7.07 19.13
C LEU A 671 3.81 5.68 19.51
N PHE A 672 2.55 5.36 19.20
CA PHE A 672 1.97 4.03 19.47
C PHE A 672 2.48 2.96 18.51
N TYR A 673 2.76 3.33 17.25
CA TYR A 673 3.25 2.41 16.23
C TYR A 673 4.77 2.37 16.09
N MET A 674 5.51 3.04 16.98
CA MET A 674 6.98 2.94 17.12
C MET A 674 7.46 1.58 17.66
N GLY A 675 6.68 0.51 17.47
CA GLY A 675 6.92 -0.84 17.99
C GLY A 675 8.23 -1.52 17.57
N GLU A 676 9.06 -0.86 16.76
CA GLU A 676 10.41 -1.31 16.38
C GLU A 676 11.56 -0.48 17.01
N ALA A 677 11.28 0.63 17.71
CA ALA A 677 12.29 1.49 18.33
C ALA A 677 12.13 1.53 19.86
N ASP A 678 13.00 0.83 20.58
CA ASP A 678 13.09 0.93 22.05
C ASP A 678 13.48 2.37 22.45
N LEU A 679 12.57 3.07 23.15
CA LEU A 679 12.78 4.43 23.67
C LEU A 679 13.37 4.43 25.09
N LYS A 680 13.54 3.26 25.71
CA LYS A 680 14.11 3.15 27.05
C LYS A 680 15.52 3.72 27.08
N HIS A 681 15.78 4.60 28.04
CA HIS A 681 17.07 5.28 28.21
C HIS A 681 17.52 6.16 27.03
N LYS A 682 16.57 6.56 26.16
CA LYS A 682 16.83 7.47 25.05
C LYS A 682 16.17 8.83 25.28
N ILE A 683 16.72 9.84 24.64
CA ILE A 683 16.21 11.21 24.65
C ILE A 683 15.30 11.37 23.44
N LEU A 684 14.04 11.72 23.69
CA LEU A 684 13.08 12.10 22.65
C LEU A 684 13.06 13.63 22.53
N ALA A 685 13.60 14.17 21.45
CA ALA A 685 13.63 15.60 21.16
C ALA A 685 12.62 15.95 20.06
N ILE A 686 11.72 16.90 20.34
CA ILE A 686 10.67 17.35 19.41
C ILE A 686 10.88 18.84 19.14
N ALA A 687 11.14 19.21 17.88
CA ALA A 687 11.61 20.56 17.54
C ALA A 687 10.48 21.60 17.41
N GLU A 688 9.27 21.21 17.02
CA GLU A 688 8.14 22.12 16.79
C GLU A 688 6.98 21.90 17.78
N GLU A 689 6.42 23.00 18.29
CA GLU A 689 5.31 23.00 19.25
C GLU A 689 4.04 22.34 18.68
N GLU A 690 3.72 22.60 17.40
CA GLU A 690 2.59 21.96 16.72
C GLU A 690 2.73 20.42 16.65
N GLY A 691 3.97 19.91 16.57
CA GLY A 691 4.27 18.49 16.63
C GLY A 691 4.12 17.91 18.03
N ALA A 692 4.41 18.68 19.08
CA ALA A 692 4.17 18.27 20.45
C ALA A 692 2.67 18.29 20.82
N GLU A 693 1.89 19.26 20.32
CA GLU A 693 0.45 19.36 20.56
C GLU A 693 -0.31 18.15 20.01
N ARG A 694 -0.02 17.74 18.77
CA ARG A 694 -0.64 16.58 18.10
C ARG A 694 -0.27 15.23 18.73
N ALA A 695 0.81 15.20 19.51
CA ALA A 695 1.27 14.04 20.27
C ALA A 695 1.05 14.18 21.79
N SER A 696 0.42 15.27 22.24
CA SER A 696 0.37 15.66 23.65
C SER A 696 -0.26 14.60 24.56
N TYR A 697 -1.29 13.89 24.09
CA TYR A 697 -1.89 12.80 24.84
C TYR A 697 -0.93 11.62 25.04
N ALA A 698 -0.26 11.17 23.97
CA ALA A 698 0.72 10.09 24.04
C ALA A 698 1.95 10.48 24.86
N LEU A 699 2.44 11.72 24.73
CA LEU A 699 3.56 12.22 25.53
C LEU A 699 3.22 12.30 27.01
N LYS A 700 1.99 12.71 27.36
CA LYS A 700 1.51 12.70 28.75
C LYS A 700 1.43 11.28 29.30
N LEU A 701 0.90 10.34 28.52
CA LEU A 701 0.81 8.93 28.92
C LEU A 701 2.20 8.35 29.17
N LEU A 702 3.15 8.60 28.26
CA LEU A 702 4.54 8.18 28.40
C LEU A 702 5.22 8.81 29.63
N GLN A 703 4.91 10.07 29.96
CA GLN A 703 5.43 10.75 31.15
C GLN A 703 4.82 10.24 32.45
N SER A 704 3.53 9.88 32.46
CA SER A 704 2.83 9.45 33.68
C SER A 704 2.91 7.95 33.95
N GLU A 705 2.87 7.13 32.90
CA GLU A 705 2.78 5.66 32.98
C GLU A 705 4.09 4.98 32.61
N GLY A 706 5.02 5.69 31.94
CA GLY A 706 6.32 5.13 31.51
C GLY A 706 6.22 4.12 30.36
N GLU A 707 5.01 3.82 29.90
CA GLU A 707 4.74 2.91 28.79
C GLU A 707 3.62 3.45 27.89
N LEU A 708 3.59 2.97 26.64
CA LEU A 708 2.53 3.26 25.67
C LEU A 708 1.89 1.94 25.27
N THR A 709 0.64 1.70 25.67
CA THR A 709 -0.11 0.50 25.32
C THR A 709 -1.22 0.84 24.33
N ILE A 710 -1.34 0.02 23.28
CA ILE A 710 -2.50 0.06 22.36
C ILE A 710 -3.57 -0.86 22.95
N ALA A 711 -4.79 -0.33 23.11
CA ALA A 711 -5.94 -1.10 23.59
C ALA A 711 -6.46 -2.11 22.55
#